data_AF-A0A318TWL1-F1
#
_entry.id   AF-A0A318TWL1-F1
#
_cell.length_a   1.000
_cell.length_b   1.000
_cell.length_c   1.000
_cell.angle_alpha   90.00
_cell.angle_beta   90.00
_cell.angle_gamma   90.00
#
_symmetry.space_group_name_H-M   'P 1'
#
loop_
_entity.id
_entity.type
_entity.pdbx_description
1 polymer ?
#
loop_
_entity_poly.entity_id
_entity_poly.type
_entity_poly.pdbx_seq_one_letter_code
_entity_poly.pdbx_strand_id
1 'polypeptide(L)'
;MKEWMNRLTEYIRELNTKLDRLTTSKQMSRLRITGSVIWNLVLIFIILTTTAVVFVGGLGLGYFASLVKDDPLMAKAEMRDQIYNYDETSEIYFAGDIYIGKLRTDLERRETSLGKVSPTLINAVLATEDEYFREHYGIVPKAVLRGLLQDFTNSSTQTGGSTLTQQLIKNQILTNEVSYERKAREILLAIRLEKFMTKEEIIEAYLNIIPYGRNASGKNIAGVETAARGIFGISASELNLAQAAYIAGIPQAPFAHTPFTNKGEIKDAAGLKPGIDRMETVLKRMLAVGYITQAEYEEASKYDITKDFREPEPEATDNYPWLTYELENRAKELIARILAEKDGIDPERLDEEDNLKEKYMILADRDVRSGGYRIYSTIDKGMYDAMQEAAKNFKNYGQTFTTTQIDKETGEEIVTEEKVQVGSIAIENSTGRILSFVGGREFNLEQQFNYATRAARANGSTMKPLLVYAPAIEYGVIGAGSPVVDVKFTRGFDGYSPSNYIESQELGLIPAREALAKSQNLPALRLYDSILDKKPASYLEKMGFSRLVDADYVNLATAIGGITHGTTVEENTNAFATFANGGQFIDAYMIDRIEDLDGNIIYEHEVEPVQVFSPETSYIVTDMLRDVLEYGTATRARSTLKFSSDFAAKTGTTNDHNDVWLVGYNPNISLGVWMGYTKNKSLNQFNNTYGQPSTRVNTLWASLMNSIYDVNPELVDPAEQFQRPANVVNASFCGISGDAPSTACSQAGLVRSDLFNRNVFIPSRIDDSLSGSSSVMIGGKAYIALDSTPSEFVTTSGSGINPQFAERILGRLGGDPTKLWPTGTSNVVSSAKFNADGSPPQAVNAAQSNNTLTWTKSASNDVIGYRVYDITNGSRSLVTTIRDGSALKSTITSGRTYIVVAVDITGLESAQSNAISTVVEPPKEPEESPENNKPNPDDGAGSGGTDEGSTDGSTGEGNSNGNGNGNGTGNNNGGGNGTGQAPPTDNTP
;
A
#
# COMPACT_ATOMS: atom_id res chain seq x y z
N MET A 1 -82.16 -14.59 82.07
CA MET A 1 -82.15 -13.46 81.10
C MET A 1 -82.89 -12.22 81.64
N LYS A 2 -84.14 -12.33 82.12
CA LYS A 2 -84.89 -11.21 82.73
C LYS A 2 -84.21 -10.61 83.99
N GLU A 3 -83.59 -11.42 84.84
CA GLU A 3 -82.83 -10.95 86.01
C GLU A 3 -81.52 -10.24 85.66
N TRP A 4 -80.82 -10.69 84.59
CA TRP A 4 -79.60 -10.05 84.12
C TRP A 4 -79.90 -8.68 83.51
N MET A 5 -80.99 -8.60 82.71
CA MET A 5 -81.47 -7.32 82.17
C MET A 5 -81.87 -6.36 83.30
N ASN A 6 -82.55 -6.84 84.34
CA ASN A 6 -82.92 -6.00 85.48
C ASN A 6 -81.70 -5.50 86.27
N ARG A 7 -80.69 -6.34 86.50
CA ARG A 7 -79.45 -5.90 87.17
C ARG A 7 -78.64 -4.92 86.32
N LEU A 8 -78.58 -5.12 85.00
CA LEU A 8 -77.94 -4.17 84.09
C LEU A 8 -78.69 -2.83 84.08
N THR A 9 -80.02 -2.86 84.11
CA THR A 9 -80.86 -1.66 84.13
C THR A 9 -80.75 -0.91 85.46
N GLU A 10 -80.67 -1.62 86.59
CA GLU A 10 -80.38 -1.00 87.89
C GLU A 10 -78.96 -0.43 87.96
N TYR A 11 -77.96 -1.13 87.44
CA TYR A 11 -76.58 -0.64 87.41
C TYR A 11 -76.43 0.61 86.53
N ILE A 12 -77.08 0.63 85.37
CA ILE A 12 -77.11 1.82 84.48
C ILE A 12 -77.88 2.97 85.16
N ARG A 13 -78.96 2.68 85.91
CA ARG A 13 -79.72 3.70 86.64
C ARG A 13 -78.94 4.25 87.84
N GLU A 14 -78.14 3.43 88.53
CA GLU A 14 -77.19 3.87 89.56
C GLU A 14 -76.03 4.70 89.00
N LEU A 15 -75.51 4.32 87.82
CA LEU A 15 -74.48 5.08 87.12
C LEU A 15 -75.01 6.45 86.66
N ASN A 16 -76.20 6.50 86.06
CA ASN A 16 -76.81 7.76 85.64
C ASN A 16 -77.16 8.65 86.83
N THR A 17 -77.61 8.11 87.96
CA THR A 17 -77.89 8.92 89.15
C THR A 17 -76.62 9.40 89.87
N LYS A 18 -75.51 8.65 89.80
CA LYS A 18 -74.18 9.12 90.24
C LYS A 18 -73.61 10.18 89.29
N LEU A 19 -73.78 10.03 87.98
CA LEU A 19 -73.41 11.03 86.97
C LEU A 19 -74.24 12.31 87.11
N ASP A 20 -75.56 12.23 87.31
CA ASP A 20 -76.42 13.40 87.51
C ASP A 20 -76.07 14.14 88.80
N ARG A 21 -75.79 13.44 89.91
CA ARG A 21 -75.31 14.07 91.16
C ARG A 21 -73.92 14.73 91.01
N LEU A 22 -73.05 14.20 90.14
CA LEU A 22 -71.77 14.82 89.79
C LEU A 22 -71.95 16.05 88.88
N THR A 23 -72.99 16.08 88.04
CA THR A 23 -73.24 17.18 87.09
C THR A 23 -73.89 18.43 87.71
N THR A 24 -74.54 18.32 88.87
CA THR A 24 -75.22 19.46 89.54
C THR A 24 -74.40 20.20 90.61
N SER A 25 -73.08 19.93 90.73
CA SER A 25 -72.20 20.65 91.65
C SER A 25 -71.58 21.92 91.02
N LYS A 26 -71.57 23.03 91.76
CA LYS A 26 -71.07 24.35 91.32
C LYS A 26 -69.60 24.34 90.83
N GLN A 27 -68.82 23.32 91.19
CA GLN A 27 -67.42 23.13 90.78
C GLN A 27 -67.25 22.48 89.39
N MET A 28 -68.28 21.83 88.83
CA MET A 28 -68.20 21.22 87.48
C MET A 28 -68.48 22.21 86.33
N SER A 29 -69.05 23.39 86.59
CA SER A 29 -69.19 24.43 85.56
C SER A 29 -67.83 24.96 85.08
N ARG A 30 -66.84 25.08 85.98
CA ARG A 30 -65.46 25.43 85.63
C ARG A 30 -64.75 24.30 84.89
N LEU A 31 -64.94 23.03 85.28
CA LEU A 31 -64.35 21.88 84.59
C LEU A 31 -64.94 21.64 83.18
N ARG A 32 -66.24 21.90 82.97
CA ARG A 32 -66.87 21.82 81.65
C ARG A 32 -66.41 22.95 80.72
N ILE A 33 -66.24 24.16 81.26
CA ILE A 33 -65.69 25.29 80.50
C ILE A 33 -64.22 25.04 80.17
N THR A 34 -63.38 24.69 81.15
CA THR A 34 -61.96 24.38 80.94
C THR A 34 -61.76 23.18 80.00
N GLY A 35 -62.57 22.12 80.12
CA GLY A 35 -62.55 20.98 79.21
C GLY A 35 -63.00 21.34 77.78
N SER A 36 -64.03 22.18 77.63
CA SER A 36 -64.46 22.68 76.31
C SER A 36 -63.44 23.64 75.69
N VAL A 37 -62.76 24.45 76.50
CA VAL A 37 -61.69 25.36 76.06
C VAL A 37 -60.47 24.56 75.64
N ILE A 38 -60.05 23.56 76.42
CA ILE A 38 -58.95 22.64 76.04
C ILE A 38 -59.32 21.87 74.77
N TRP A 39 -60.55 21.34 74.66
CA TRP A 39 -61.00 20.65 73.46
C TRP A 39 -61.04 21.58 72.24
N ASN A 40 -61.57 22.79 72.37
CA ASN A 40 -61.57 23.77 71.29
C ASN A 40 -60.15 24.22 70.92
N LEU A 41 -59.22 24.33 71.87
CA LEU A 41 -57.81 24.61 71.59
C LEU A 41 -57.12 23.44 70.87
N VAL A 42 -57.42 22.19 71.26
CA VAL A 42 -56.97 20.99 70.54
C VAL A 42 -57.56 20.96 69.13
N LEU A 43 -58.83 21.33 68.97
CA LEU A 43 -59.52 21.34 67.68
C LEU A 43 -59.00 22.45 66.76
N ILE A 44 -58.71 23.64 67.32
CA ILE A 44 -58.00 24.73 66.62
C ILE A 44 -56.59 24.29 66.24
N PHE A 45 -55.88 23.60 67.12
CA PHE A 45 -54.55 23.06 66.82
C PHE A 45 -54.61 22.03 65.69
N ILE A 46 -55.59 21.12 65.69
CA ILE A 46 -55.81 20.15 64.60
C ILE A 46 -56.15 20.86 63.30
N ILE A 47 -57.03 21.87 63.31
CA ILE A 47 -57.39 22.65 62.12
C ILE A 47 -56.17 23.40 61.59
N LEU A 48 -55.42 24.11 62.45
CA LEU A 48 -54.21 24.83 62.06
C LEU A 48 -53.15 23.89 61.50
N THR A 49 -52.94 22.74 62.15
CA THR A 49 -51.99 21.71 61.69
C THR A 49 -52.43 21.13 60.34
N THR A 50 -53.71 20.80 60.19
CA THR A 50 -54.26 20.27 58.92
C THR A 50 -54.17 21.31 57.81
N THR A 51 -54.52 22.55 58.10
CA THR A 51 -54.45 23.67 57.15
C THR A 51 -53.00 23.95 56.76
N ALA A 52 -52.06 23.91 57.72
CA ALA A 52 -50.63 24.04 57.45
C ALA A 52 -50.10 22.89 56.59
N VAL A 53 -50.49 21.64 56.88
CA VAL A 53 -50.12 20.46 56.08
C VAL A 53 -50.67 20.57 54.64
N VAL A 54 -51.93 20.96 54.47
CA VAL A 54 -52.54 21.14 53.14
C VAL A 54 -51.89 22.31 52.40
N PHE A 55 -51.60 23.43 53.08
CA PHE A 55 -50.94 24.59 52.48
C PHE A 55 -49.51 24.26 52.04
N VAL A 56 -48.71 23.63 52.91
CA VAL A 56 -47.35 23.19 52.59
C VAL A 56 -47.36 22.13 51.49
N GLY A 57 -48.30 21.18 51.54
CA GLY A 57 -48.49 20.17 50.49
C GLY A 57 -48.87 20.80 49.15
N GLY A 58 -49.76 21.80 49.15
CA GLY A 58 -50.16 22.55 47.96
C GLY A 58 -49.01 23.36 47.36
N LEU A 59 -48.21 24.03 48.18
CA LEU A 59 -47.00 24.73 47.73
C LEU A 59 -45.97 23.75 47.12
N GLY A 60 -45.76 22.61 47.76
CA GLY A 60 -44.85 21.57 47.26
C GLY A 60 -45.31 21.00 45.92
N LEU A 61 -46.59 20.67 45.77
CA LEU A 61 -47.17 20.20 44.50
C LEU A 61 -47.13 21.27 43.41
N GLY A 62 -47.41 22.53 43.75
CA GLY A 62 -47.33 23.65 42.82
C GLY A 62 -45.90 23.90 42.33
N TYR A 63 -44.92 23.83 43.22
CA TYR A 63 -43.50 23.92 42.87
C TYR A 63 -43.06 22.74 41.99
N PHE A 64 -43.42 21.51 42.35
CA PHE A 64 -43.16 20.32 41.53
C PHE A 64 -43.76 20.46 40.13
N ALA A 65 -45.03 20.86 40.02
CA ALA A 65 -45.70 21.08 38.74
C ALA A 65 -45.00 22.16 37.91
N SER A 66 -44.49 23.22 38.54
CA SER A 66 -43.76 24.28 37.85
C SER A 66 -42.44 23.81 37.24
N LEU A 67 -41.78 22.81 37.84
CA LEU A 67 -40.52 22.23 37.37
C LEU A 67 -40.69 21.24 36.21
N VAL A 68 -41.90 20.75 35.95
CA VAL A 68 -42.18 19.75 34.90
C VAL A 68 -43.20 20.22 33.88
N LYS A 69 -43.62 21.49 33.92
CA LYS A 69 -44.72 22.02 33.09
C LYS A 69 -44.38 22.07 31.60
N ASP A 70 -43.09 22.26 31.28
CA ASP A 70 -42.60 22.47 29.91
C ASP A 70 -42.09 21.16 29.27
N ASP A 71 -42.14 20.04 30.01
CA ASP A 71 -41.71 18.73 29.52
C ASP A 71 -42.82 18.04 28.71
N PRO A 72 -42.59 17.74 27.42
CA PRO A 72 -43.56 17.00 26.62
C PRO A 72 -43.76 15.58 27.20
N LEU A 73 -45.02 15.13 27.21
CA LEU A 73 -45.37 13.82 27.73
C LEU A 73 -44.87 12.72 26.77
N MET A 74 -43.73 12.12 27.08
CA MET A 74 -43.15 11.02 26.32
C MET A 74 -44.14 9.86 26.10
N ALA A 75 -44.25 9.39 24.86
CA ALA A 75 -45.17 8.31 24.48
C ALA A 75 -44.70 6.96 25.05
N LYS A 76 -45.61 5.98 25.17
CA LYS A 76 -45.26 4.65 25.68
C LYS A 76 -44.21 3.95 24.81
N ALA A 77 -44.38 4.01 23.49
CA ALA A 77 -43.44 3.40 22.54
C ALA A 77 -42.05 4.04 22.65
N GLU A 78 -41.98 5.36 22.50
CA GLU A 78 -40.76 6.15 22.65
C GLU A 78 -40.02 5.90 23.98
N MET A 79 -40.74 5.85 25.10
CA MET A 79 -40.13 5.56 26.41
C MET A 79 -39.58 4.13 26.50
N ARG A 80 -40.26 3.15 25.89
CA ARG A 80 -39.76 1.77 25.86
C ARG A 80 -38.53 1.65 24.95
N ASP A 81 -38.57 2.26 23.78
CA ASP A 81 -37.45 2.25 22.84
C ASP A 81 -36.20 2.87 23.47
N GLN A 82 -36.33 4.00 24.17
CA GLN A 82 -35.21 4.60 24.90
C GLN A 82 -34.67 3.75 26.06
N ILE A 83 -35.49 2.89 26.66
CA ILE A 83 -35.09 2.03 27.78
C ILE A 83 -34.45 0.73 27.29
N TYR A 84 -34.93 0.18 26.18
CA TYR A 84 -34.42 -1.06 25.59
C TYR A 84 -33.32 -0.85 24.55
N ASN A 85 -32.93 0.39 24.26
CA ASN A 85 -31.81 0.67 23.37
C ASN A 85 -30.48 0.33 24.04
N TYR A 86 -30.14 -0.95 24.05
CA TYR A 86 -28.88 -1.46 24.58
C TYR A 86 -27.81 -1.41 23.50
N ASP A 87 -26.99 -0.36 23.52
CA ASP A 87 -25.73 -0.35 22.78
C ASP A 87 -24.94 -1.64 23.07
N GLU A 88 -24.64 -2.46 22.05
CA GLU A 88 -23.78 -3.64 22.13
C GLU A 88 -22.50 -3.44 21.32
N THR A 89 -21.37 -3.88 21.85
CA THR A 89 -20.10 -3.71 21.15
C THR A 89 -19.96 -4.70 20.00
N SER A 90 -19.71 -4.19 18.79
CA SER A 90 -19.49 -5.02 17.61
C SER A 90 -18.21 -5.86 17.68
N GLU A 91 -18.24 -7.01 17.02
CA GLU A 91 -17.19 -8.02 16.96
C GLU A 91 -16.58 -8.10 15.56
N ILE A 92 -15.30 -8.41 15.48
CA ILE A 92 -14.55 -8.56 14.22
C ILE A 92 -13.93 -9.95 14.10
N TYR A 93 -13.88 -10.46 12.87
CA TYR A 93 -13.45 -11.81 12.54
C TYR A 93 -12.50 -11.85 11.34
N PHE A 94 -11.49 -12.72 11.39
CA PHE A 94 -10.71 -13.15 10.23
C PHE A 94 -11.58 -14.00 9.28
N ALA A 95 -11.04 -14.33 8.11
CA ALA A 95 -11.61 -15.35 7.24
C ALA A 95 -11.76 -16.69 7.99
N GLY A 96 -12.80 -17.45 7.62
CA GLY A 96 -13.13 -18.72 8.29
C GLY A 96 -13.74 -18.55 9.68
N ASP A 97 -14.38 -17.40 9.93
CA ASP A 97 -15.10 -17.05 11.17
C ASP A 97 -14.22 -17.11 12.43
N ILE A 98 -12.91 -16.86 12.29
CA ILE A 98 -11.97 -16.87 13.41
C ILE A 98 -12.04 -15.51 14.12
N TYR A 99 -12.49 -15.53 15.36
CA TYR A 99 -12.67 -14.32 16.19
C TYR A 99 -11.36 -13.55 16.40
N ILE A 100 -11.37 -12.24 16.11
CA ILE A 100 -10.26 -11.31 16.40
C ILE A 100 -10.47 -10.65 17.78
N GLY A 101 -11.68 -10.17 18.02
CA GLY A 101 -12.03 -9.44 19.23
C GLY A 101 -13.16 -8.42 18.99
N LYS A 102 -13.34 -7.53 19.96
CA LYS A 102 -14.35 -6.47 19.92
C LYS A 102 -13.77 -5.15 19.44
N LEU A 103 -14.60 -4.35 18.77
CA LEU A 103 -14.28 -2.96 18.50
C LEU A 103 -14.21 -2.15 19.79
N ARG A 104 -13.47 -1.04 19.75
CA ARG A 104 -13.31 -0.19 20.92
C ARG A 104 -14.55 0.68 21.14
N THR A 105 -15.20 0.50 22.27
CA THR A 105 -16.28 1.38 22.77
C THR A 105 -15.90 2.06 24.08
N ASP A 106 -16.60 3.16 24.40
CA ASP A 106 -16.49 3.83 25.70
C ASP A 106 -17.12 3.02 26.84
N LEU A 107 -18.11 2.19 26.49
CA LEU A 107 -18.85 1.31 27.38
C LEU A 107 -19.16 0.00 26.64
N GLU A 108 -18.80 -1.13 27.24
CA GLU A 108 -19.12 -2.46 26.72
C GLU A 108 -20.36 -2.99 27.44
N ARG A 109 -21.28 -3.58 26.67
CA ARG A 109 -22.50 -4.21 27.18
C ARG A 109 -22.85 -5.44 26.34
N ARG A 110 -23.48 -6.41 26.99
CA ARG A 110 -24.13 -7.58 26.41
C ARG A 110 -25.48 -7.76 27.08
N GLU A 111 -26.53 -7.83 26.30
CA GLU A 111 -27.90 -8.04 26.76
C GLU A 111 -28.07 -9.46 27.31
N THR A 112 -28.86 -9.57 28.37
CA THR A 112 -29.38 -10.84 28.86
C THR A 112 -30.83 -10.71 29.28
N SER A 113 -31.61 -11.75 29.01
CA SER A 113 -32.97 -11.88 29.52
C SER A 113 -32.94 -12.22 31.01
N LEU A 114 -33.92 -11.77 31.78
CA LEU A 114 -33.99 -11.98 33.23
C LEU A 114 -33.94 -13.45 33.64
N GLY A 115 -34.51 -14.36 32.84
CA GLY A 115 -34.46 -15.81 33.08
C GLY A 115 -33.06 -16.43 32.99
N LYS A 116 -32.09 -15.71 32.42
CA LYS A 116 -30.67 -16.08 32.34
C LYS A 116 -29.81 -15.36 33.40
N VAL A 117 -30.43 -14.81 34.43
CA VAL A 117 -29.74 -14.19 35.56
C VAL A 117 -29.95 -15.04 36.82
N SER A 118 -28.90 -15.26 37.60
CA SER A 118 -28.96 -16.02 38.86
C SER A 118 -30.02 -15.41 39.79
N PRO A 119 -30.99 -16.19 40.32
CA PRO A 119 -31.96 -15.70 41.28
C PRO A 119 -31.31 -15.09 42.52
N THR A 120 -30.14 -15.59 42.90
CA THR A 120 -29.32 -15.07 44.00
C THR A 120 -28.85 -13.64 43.73
N LEU A 121 -28.45 -13.34 42.49
CA LEU A 121 -28.08 -11.98 42.08
C LEU A 121 -29.28 -11.03 42.10
N ILE A 122 -30.43 -11.48 41.58
CA ILE A 122 -31.67 -10.68 41.62
C ILE A 122 -32.01 -10.32 43.08
N ASN A 123 -31.99 -11.30 43.98
CA ASN A 123 -32.23 -11.08 45.41
C ASN A 123 -31.18 -10.16 46.05
N ALA A 124 -29.91 -10.26 45.67
CA ALA A 124 -28.82 -9.41 46.18
C ALA A 124 -29.01 -7.94 45.78
N VAL A 125 -29.40 -7.69 44.52
CA VAL A 125 -29.71 -6.36 44.00
C VAL A 125 -30.94 -5.79 44.72
N LEU A 126 -32.02 -6.57 44.83
CA LEU A 126 -33.24 -6.13 45.53
C LEU A 126 -32.96 -5.81 47.00
N ALA A 127 -32.25 -6.66 47.74
CA ALA A 127 -31.94 -6.42 49.15
C ALA A 127 -31.10 -5.16 49.40
N THR A 128 -30.31 -4.74 48.40
CA THR A 128 -29.31 -3.67 48.56
C THR A 128 -29.79 -2.35 47.98
N GLU A 129 -30.34 -2.37 46.77
CA GLU A 129 -30.72 -1.19 46.01
C GLU A 129 -32.19 -0.79 46.28
N ASP A 130 -33.10 -1.75 46.40
CA ASP A 130 -34.54 -1.46 46.54
C ASP A 130 -35.35 -2.63 47.15
N GLU A 131 -35.33 -2.73 48.49
CA GLU A 131 -35.99 -3.81 49.25
C GLU A 131 -37.50 -3.89 48.97
N TYR A 132 -38.15 -2.74 48.74
CA TYR A 132 -39.59 -2.62 48.51
C TYR A 132 -39.94 -2.49 47.03
N PHE A 133 -39.04 -2.87 46.12
CA PHE A 133 -39.21 -2.71 44.68
C PHE A 133 -40.56 -3.23 44.18
N ARG A 134 -41.01 -4.38 44.70
CA ARG A 134 -42.27 -5.01 44.28
C ARG A 134 -43.53 -4.32 44.82
N GLU A 135 -43.40 -3.43 45.79
CA GLU A 135 -44.53 -2.81 46.50
C GLU A 135 -44.84 -1.38 46.03
N HIS A 136 -43.81 -0.62 45.64
CA HIS A 136 -43.97 0.79 45.30
C HIS A 136 -44.32 1.02 43.82
N TYR A 137 -44.80 2.21 43.49
CA TYR A 137 -45.13 2.66 42.12
C TYR A 137 -44.13 3.73 41.65
N GLY A 138 -42.91 3.30 41.32
CA GLY A 138 -41.81 4.15 40.83
C GLY A 138 -41.03 4.91 41.90
N ILE A 139 -41.68 5.32 42.99
CA ILE A 139 -41.04 6.04 44.11
C ILE A 139 -41.49 5.49 45.46
N VAL A 140 -40.66 5.68 46.48
CA VAL A 140 -41.02 5.43 47.89
C VAL A 140 -41.30 6.78 48.58
N PRO A 141 -42.58 7.18 48.81
CA PRO A 141 -42.91 8.53 49.29
C PRO A 141 -42.25 8.89 50.63
N LYS A 142 -42.12 7.91 51.53
CA LYS A 142 -41.42 8.09 52.81
C LYS A 142 -39.92 8.38 52.63
N ALA A 143 -39.29 7.81 51.60
CA ALA A 143 -37.88 8.05 51.31
C ALA A 143 -37.66 9.44 50.69
N VAL A 144 -38.54 9.87 49.80
CA VAL A 144 -38.52 11.24 49.23
C VAL A 144 -38.68 12.29 50.32
N LEU A 145 -39.67 12.13 51.21
CA LEU A 145 -39.89 13.07 52.31
C LEU A 145 -38.73 13.08 53.31
N ARG A 146 -38.13 11.90 53.59
CA ARG A 146 -36.93 11.79 54.44
C ARG A 146 -35.74 12.51 53.81
N GLY A 147 -35.51 12.34 52.51
CA GLY A 147 -34.43 13.01 51.78
C GLY A 147 -34.57 14.54 51.85
N LEU A 148 -35.78 15.06 51.60
CA LEU A 148 -36.06 16.50 51.73
C LEU A 148 -35.80 17.03 53.15
N LEU A 149 -36.17 16.28 54.19
CA LEU A 149 -35.91 16.65 55.59
C LEU A 149 -34.42 16.59 55.95
N GLN A 150 -33.67 15.62 55.41
CA GLN A 150 -32.22 15.50 55.61
C GLN A 150 -31.47 16.66 54.93
N ASP A 151 -31.87 17.04 53.72
CA ASP A 151 -31.31 18.18 53.00
C ASP A 151 -31.63 19.51 53.72
N PHE A 152 -32.85 19.67 54.23
CA PHE A 152 -33.23 20.85 55.00
C PHE A 152 -32.49 20.96 56.36
N THR A 153 -32.07 19.84 56.94
CA THR A 153 -31.36 19.80 58.23
C THR A 153 -29.84 19.73 58.12
N ASN A 154 -29.27 19.82 56.92
CA ASN A 154 -27.82 19.69 56.66
C ASN A 154 -27.21 18.44 57.32
N SER A 155 -27.91 17.29 57.23
CA SER A 155 -27.40 16.04 57.78
C SER A 155 -26.14 15.57 57.05
N SER A 156 -25.10 15.15 57.79
CA SER A 156 -23.86 14.61 57.24
C SER A 156 -24.01 13.21 56.61
N THR A 157 -25.18 12.59 56.75
CA THR A 157 -25.50 11.27 56.20
C THR A 157 -26.78 11.35 55.35
N GLN A 158 -26.63 11.52 54.04
CA GLN A 158 -27.72 11.35 53.08
C GLN A 158 -27.99 9.85 52.90
N THR A 159 -29.17 9.38 53.33
CA THR A 159 -29.59 8.01 53.02
C THR A 159 -30.06 7.94 51.57
N GLY A 160 -29.46 7.05 50.78
CA GLY A 160 -29.86 6.78 49.39
C GLY A 160 -31.30 6.27 49.31
N GLY A 161 -32.22 7.15 48.95
CA GLY A 161 -33.66 6.87 48.89
C GLY A 161 -34.22 6.77 47.47
N SER A 162 -33.37 6.55 46.46
CA SER A 162 -33.80 6.43 45.06
C SER A 162 -34.09 4.96 44.71
N THR A 163 -35.22 4.69 44.06
CA THR A 163 -35.65 3.35 43.64
C THR A 163 -34.87 2.84 42.43
N LEU A 164 -34.94 1.53 42.13
CA LEU A 164 -34.35 0.96 40.91
C LEU A 164 -34.87 1.65 39.65
N THR A 165 -36.18 1.94 39.61
CA THR A 165 -36.84 2.64 38.50
C THR A 165 -36.29 4.06 38.32
N GLN A 166 -36.04 4.77 39.43
CA GLN A 166 -35.41 6.10 39.40
C GLN A 166 -33.97 6.04 38.89
N GLN A 167 -33.20 5.03 39.31
CA GLN A 167 -31.85 4.81 38.81
C GLN A 167 -31.83 4.49 37.31
N LEU A 168 -32.76 3.67 36.84
CA LEU A 168 -32.91 3.34 35.42
C LEU A 168 -33.17 4.60 34.57
N ILE A 169 -34.15 5.43 34.97
CA ILE A 169 -34.47 6.69 34.31
C ILE A 169 -33.27 7.65 34.28
N LYS A 170 -32.54 7.74 35.40
CA LYS A 170 -31.34 8.58 35.50
C LYS A 170 -30.26 8.18 34.50
N ASN A 171 -30.12 6.89 34.19
CA ASN A 171 -29.05 6.39 33.32
C ASN A 171 -29.43 6.33 31.82
N GLN A 172 -30.71 6.24 31.46
CA GLN A 172 -31.14 6.14 30.06
C GLN A 172 -31.76 7.41 29.48
N ILE A 173 -32.60 8.10 30.25
CA ILE A 173 -33.43 9.19 29.70
C ILE A 173 -32.89 10.56 30.08
N LEU A 174 -32.33 10.69 31.29
CA LEU A 174 -31.90 11.98 31.82
C LEU A 174 -30.40 12.19 31.65
N THR A 175 -30.02 13.46 31.51
CA THR A 175 -28.62 13.90 31.53
C THR A 175 -28.04 13.90 32.94
N ASN A 176 -26.71 13.85 33.06
CA ASN A 176 -25.99 13.77 34.34
C ASN A 176 -25.97 15.08 35.19
N GLU A 177 -26.72 16.11 34.81
CA GLU A 177 -26.78 17.39 35.54
C GLU A 177 -27.34 17.22 36.96
N VAL A 178 -26.95 18.03 37.95
CA VAL A 178 -27.51 17.96 39.31
C VAL A 178 -28.41 19.17 39.53
N SER A 179 -29.70 19.03 39.20
CA SER A 179 -30.70 20.09 39.39
C SER A 179 -31.98 19.56 40.08
N TYR A 180 -32.68 20.44 40.80
CA TYR A 180 -34.00 20.12 41.37
C TYR A 180 -35.02 19.81 40.28
N GLU A 181 -34.90 20.47 39.13
CA GLU A 181 -35.70 20.22 37.94
C GLU A 181 -35.50 18.80 37.43
N ARG A 182 -34.26 18.38 37.21
CA ARG A 182 -33.94 16.99 36.82
C ARG A 182 -34.48 15.99 37.83
N LYS A 183 -34.37 16.24 39.14
CA LYS A 183 -34.89 15.30 40.16
C LYS A 183 -36.42 15.22 40.14
N ALA A 184 -37.11 16.31 39.84
CA ALA A 184 -38.56 16.30 39.64
C ALA A 184 -38.94 15.50 38.38
N ARG A 185 -38.20 15.67 37.27
CA ARG A 185 -38.35 14.86 36.05
C ARG A 185 -38.11 13.38 36.30
N GLU A 186 -37.06 13.03 37.05
CA GLU A 186 -36.73 11.64 37.42
C GLU A 186 -37.89 10.96 38.16
N ILE A 187 -38.50 11.66 39.11
CA ILE A 187 -39.68 11.17 39.84
C ILE A 187 -40.88 10.98 38.89
N LEU A 188 -41.18 11.97 38.05
CA LEU A 188 -42.31 11.92 37.13
C LEU A 188 -42.17 10.77 36.12
N LEU A 189 -40.99 10.65 35.50
CA LEU A 189 -40.68 9.63 34.52
C LEU A 189 -40.63 8.24 35.16
N ALA A 190 -40.12 8.09 36.39
CA ALA A 190 -40.14 6.80 37.10
C ALA A 190 -41.58 6.33 37.37
N ILE A 191 -42.47 7.21 37.84
CA ILE A 191 -43.89 6.88 38.02
C ILE A 191 -44.55 6.51 36.68
N ARG A 192 -44.16 7.19 35.60
CA ARG A 192 -44.69 6.93 34.25
C ARG A 192 -44.18 5.61 33.68
N LEU A 193 -42.90 5.29 33.88
CA LEU A 193 -42.28 4.05 33.43
C LEU A 193 -42.98 2.83 34.04
N GLU A 194 -43.29 2.85 35.34
CA GLU A 194 -44.00 1.74 36.00
C GLU A 194 -45.47 1.60 35.60
N LYS A 195 -46.04 2.59 34.91
CA LYS A 195 -47.35 2.42 34.25
C LYS A 195 -47.23 1.72 32.89
N PHE A 196 -46.05 1.78 32.27
CA PHE A 196 -45.81 1.32 30.91
C PHE A 196 -45.06 -0.01 30.84
N MET A 197 -44.30 -0.34 31.88
CA MET A 197 -43.48 -1.53 32.03
C MET A 197 -43.81 -2.24 33.35
N THR A 198 -43.74 -3.56 33.32
CA THR A 198 -43.89 -4.44 34.49
C THR A 198 -42.62 -4.43 35.35
N LYS A 199 -42.72 -4.92 36.59
CA LYS A 199 -41.56 -5.00 37.50
C LYS A 199 -40.45 -5.88 36.96
N GLU A 200 -40.79 -6.99 36.31
CA GLU A 200 -39.83 -7.90 35.68
C GLU A 200 -39.10 -7.22 34.51
N GLU A 201 -39.83 -6.49 33.66
CA GLU A 201 -39.23 -5.70 32.57
C GLU A 201 -38.29 -4.60 33.10
N ILE A 202 -38.65 -3.93 34.20
CA ILE A 202 -37.83 -2.85 34.78
C ILE A 202 -36.55 -3.41 35.41
N ILE A 203 -36.62 -4.53 36.14
CA ILE A 203 -35.42 -5.11 36.74
C ILE A 203 -34.51 -5.71 35.66
N GLU A 204 -35.07 -6.33 34.61
CA GLU A 204 -34.29 -6.77 33.46
C GLU A 204 -33.53 -5.62 32.80
N ALA A 205 -34.24 -4.52 32.49
CA ALA A 205 -33.61 -3.32 31.92
C ALA A 205 -32.54 -2.73 32.84
N TYR A 206 -32.83 -2.62 34.14
CA TYR A 206 -31.85 -2.14 35.13
C TYR A 206 -30.59 -3.00 35.13
N LEU A 207 -30.74 -4.32 35.14
CA LEU A 207 -29.62 -5.26 35.16
C LEU A 207 -28.79 -5.20 33.88
N ASN A 208 -29.36 -4.83 32.73
CA ASN A 208 -28.62 -4.64 31.47
C ASN A 208 -27.96 -3.25 31.35
N ILE A 209 -28.45 -2.24 32.07
CA ILE A 209 -28.03 -0.85 31.87
C ILE A 209 -26.97 -0.38 32.85
N ILE A 210 -27.04 -0.83 34.10
CA ILE A 210 -26.27 -0.19 35.16
C ILE A 210 -24.75 -0.40 34.97
N PRO A 211 -23.90 0.61 35.23
CA PRO A 211 -22.46 0.48 35.10
C PRO A 211 -21.85 -0.37 36.21
N TYR A 212 -20.93 -1.27 35.83
CA TYR A 212 -20.21 -2.18 36.72
C TYR A 212 -18.70 -1.90 36.80
N GLY A 213 -18.26 -0.71 36.38
CA GLY A 213 -16.87 -0.29 36.50
C GLY A 213 -16.06 -0.84 35.35
N ARG A 214 -14.99 -1.60 35.62
CA ARG A 214 -14.06 -2.10 34.60
C ARG A 214 -14.00 -3.63 34.54
N ASN A 215 -13.64 -4.17 33.37
CA ASN A 215 -13.32 -5.59 33.17
C ASN A 215 -11.79 -5.84 33.16
N ALA A 216 -11.41 -7.11 32.94
CA ALA A 216 -10.03 -7.56 32.87
C ALA A 216 -9.20 -6.97 31.70
N SER A 217 -9.82 -6.31 30.74
CA SER A 217 -9.13 -5.53 29.70
C SER A 217 -9.04 -4.03 30.03
N GLY A 218 -9.62 -3.60 31.16
CA GLY A 218 -9.64 -2.20 31.60
C GLY A 218 -10.75 -1.34 30.99
N LYS A 219 -11.64 -1.93 30.18
CA LYS A 219 -12.79 -1.26 29.57
C LYS A 219 -13.90 -1.01 30.57
N ASN A 220 -14.62 0.10 30.38
CA ASN A 220 -15.81 0.34 31.18
C ASN A 220 -16.91 -0.63 30.74
N ILE A 221 -17.60 -1.25 31.70
CA ILE A 221 -18.64 -2.24 31.44
C ILE A 221 -19.96 -1.84 32.06
N ALA A 222 -21.05 -2.18 31.38
CA ALA A 222 -22.41 -2.10 31.87
C ALA A 222 -23.17 -3.40 31.58
N GLY A 223 -24.18 -3.67 32.39
CA GLY A 223 -24.95 -4.90 32.29
C GLY A 223 -24.35 -6.07 33.08
N VAL A 224 -25.20 -6.85 33.73
CA VAL A 224 -24.79 -7.94 34.63
C VAL A 224 -24.11 -9.10 33.91
N GLU A 225 -24.53 -9.41 32.68
CA GLU A 225 -23.90 -10.48 31.89
C GLU A 225 -22.47 -10.07 31.50
N THR A 226 -22.30 -8.83 31.04
CA THR A 226 -20.98 -8.24 30.79
C THR A 226 -20.13 -8.23 32.06
N ALA A 227 -20.71 -7.89 33.21
CA ALA A 227 -19.99 -7.85 34.48
C ALA A 227 -19.55 -9.23 34.96
N ALA A 228 -20.43 -10.22 34.91
CA ALA A 228 -20.12 -11.61 35.28
C ALA A 228 -18.99 -12.17 34.39
N ARG A 229 -19.08 -11.98 33.07
CA ARG A 229 -18.05 -12.44 32.12
C ARG A 229 -16.76 -11.63 32.22
N GLY A 230 -16.87 -10.32 32.39
CA GLY A 230 -15.74 -9.39 32.43
C GLY A 230 -14.93 -9.50 33.72
N ILE A 231 -15.57 -9.88 34.83
CA ILE A 231 -14.93 -9.99 36.14
C ILE A 231 -14.54 -11.42 36.49
N PHE A 232 -15.43 -12.38 36.26
CA PHE A 232 -15.26 -13.78 36.71
C PHE A 232 -15.16 -14.80 35.57
N GLY A 233 -15.48 -14.41 34.33
CA GLY A 233 -15.39 -15.30 33.16
C GLY A 233 -16.53 -16.31 33.05
N ILE A 234 -17.60 -16.14 33.84
CA ILE A 234 -18.79 -17.01 33.87
C ILE A 234 -20.04 -16.24 33.47
N SER A 235 -21.13 -16.94 33.15
CA SER A 235 -22.41 -16.28 32.85
C SER A 235 -23.10 -15.76 34.10
N ALA A 236 -23.94 -14.72 33.99
CA ALA A 236 -24.71 -14.18 35.10
C ALA A 236 -25.67 -15.20 35.73
N SER A 237 -26.06 -16.25 34.99
CA SER A 237 -26.85 -17.37 35.52
C SER A 237 -26.08 -18.27 36.48
N GLU A 238 -24.74 -18.28 36.40
CA GLU A 238 -23.86 -19.24 37.11
C GLU A 238 -23.24 -18.64 38.38
N LEU A 239 -23.52 -17.36 38.68
CA LEU A 239 -22.97 -16.67 39.83
C LEU A 239 -23.37 -17.35 41.15
N ASN A 240 -22.37 -17.70 41.95
CA ASN A 240 -22.55 -18.14 43.33
C ASN A 240 -22.93 -16.96 44.26
N LEU A 241 -23.24 -17.24 45.52
CA LEU A 241 -23.71 -16.21 46.48
C LEU A 241 -22.68 -15.09 46.70
N ALA A 242 -21.39 -15.40 46.84
CA ALA A 242 -20.36 -14.39 47.05
C ALA A 242 -20.17 -13.53 45.80
N GLN A 243 -20.10 -14.14 44.62
CA GLN A 243 -19.98 -13.44 43.33
C GLN A 243 -21.22 -12.56 43.05
N ALA A 244 -22.42 -13.08 43.31
CA ALA A 244 -23.67 -12.34 43.18
C ALA A 244 -23.72 -11.11 44.11
N ALA A 245 -23.30 -11.29 45.37
CA ALA A 245 -23.22 -10.19 46.33
C ALA A 245 -22.16 -9.15 45.92
N TYR A 246 -21.04 -9.58 45.36
CA TYR A 246 -19.99 -8.69 44.86
C TYR A 246 -20.51 -7.85 43.69
N ILE A 247 -21.08 -8.48 42.65
CA ILE A 247 -21.67 -7.79 41.50
C ILE A 247 -22.76 -6.80 41.94
N ALA A 248 -23.69 -7.22 42.81
CA ALA A 248 -24.75 -6.35 43.31
C ALA A 248 -24.23 -5.14 44.11
N GLY A 249 -23.01 -5.22 44.67
CA GLY A 249 -22.38 -4.14 45.41
C GLY A 249 -21.72 -3.07 44.54
N ILE A 250 -21.32 -3.41 43.31
CA ILE A 250 -20.55 -2.53 42.43
C ILE A 250 -21.29 -1.23 42.02
N PRO A 251 -22.58 -1.24 41.62
CA PRO A 251 -23.26 -0.07 41.06
C PRO A 251 -23.20 1.20 41.91
N GLN A 252 -23.09 1.08 43.24
CA GLN A 252 -22.97 2.23 44.14
C GLN A 252 -21.74 3.11 43.84
N ALA A 253 -20.61 2.49 43.51
CA ALA A 253 -19.37 3.19 43.18
C ALA A 253 -18.54 2.33 42.19
N PRO A 254 -18.94 2.27 40.90
CA PRO A 254 -18.49 1.23 39.98
C PRO A 254 -16.96 1.15 39.82
N PHE A 255 -16.29 2.30 39.68
CA PHE A 255 -14.83 2.37 39.54
C PHE A 255 -14.06 2.09 40.84
N ALA A 256 -14.66 2.35 41.99
CA ALA A 256 -14.04 2.05 43.29
C ALA A 256 -14.16 0.56 43.60
N HIS A 257 -15.32 -0.04 43.29
CA HIS A 257 -15.65 -1.41 43.67
C HIS A 257 -15.23 -2.48 42.65
N THR A 258 -15.03 -2.13 41.37
CA THR A 258 -14.45 -3.06 40.39
C THR A 258 -13.03 -3.50 40.79
N PRO A 259 -12.61 -4.74 40.49
CA PRO A 259 -11.28 -5.22 40.86
C PRO A 259 -10.16 -4.72 39.94
N PHE A 260 -10.47 -4.11 38.78
CA PHE A 260 -9.46 -3.78 37.77
C PHE A 260 -9.10 -2.29 37.67
N THR A 261 -7.87 -2.02 37.23
CA THR A 261 -7.40 -0.68 36.84
C THR A 261 -7.86 -0.34 35.42
N ASN A 262 -7.48 0.84 34.91
CA ASN A 262 -7.74 1.24 33.51
C ASN A 262 -6.90 0.46 32.50
N LYS A 263 -5.94 -0.34 32.95
CA LYS A 263 -5.09 -1.19 32.11
C LYS A 263 -5.47 -2.67 32.18
N GLY A 264 -6.58 -3.00 32.86
CA GLY A 264 -7.00 -4.39 33.07
C GLY A 264 -6.25 -5.11 34.19
N GLU A 265 -5.23 -4.49 34.80
CA GLU A 265 -4.49 -5.07 35.93
C GLU A 265 -5.40 -5.18 37.16
N ILE A 266 -5.26 -6.28 37.92
CA ILE A 266 -5.94 -6.43 39.21
C ILE A 266 -5.36 -5.42 40.20
N LYS A 267 -6.24 -4.71 40.91
CA LYS A 267 -5.85 -3.75 41.95
C LYS A 267 -5.12 -4.45 43.10
N ASP A 268 -4.27 -3.70 43.79
CA ASP A 268 -3.63 -4.17 45.02
C ASP A 268 -4.67 -4.40 46.15
N ALA A 269 -4.23 -4.97 47.27
CA ALA A 269 -5.10 -5.29 48.39
C ALA A 269 -5.85 -4.05 48.94
N ALA A 270 -5.25 -2.87 48.89
CA ALA A 270 -5.89 -1.63 49.30
C ALA A 270 -6.98 -1.19 48.31
N GLY A 271 -6.74 -1.35 47.01
CA GLY A 271 -7.69 -1.05 45.96
C GLY A 271 -8.86 -2.03 45.84
N LEU A 272 -8.69 -3.29 46.26
CA LEU A 272 -9.76 -4.30 46.29
C LEU A 272 -10.69 -4.15 47.51
N LYS A 273 -10.16 -3.63 48.62
CA LYS A 273 -10.88 -3.55 49.90
C LYS A 273 -12.27 -2.89 49.80
N PRO A 274 -12.47 -1.75 49.12
CA PRO A 274 -13.79 -1.12 49.02
C PRO A 274 -14.87 -2.03 48.41
N GLY A 275 -14.52 -2.77 47.34
CA GLY A 275 -15.46 -3.70 46.69
C GLY A 275 -15.80 -4.89 47.58
N ILE A 276 -14.81 -5.44 48.28
CA ILE A 276 -15.00 -6.58 49.22
C ILE A 276 -15.83 -6.15 50.43
N ASP A 277 -15.54 -4.99 51.03
CA ASP A 277 -16.31 -4.44 52.16
C ASP A 277 -17.77 -4.17 51.73
N ARG A 278 -17.98 -3.77 50.47
CA ARG A 278 -19.32 -3.59 49.91
C ARG A 278 -20.03 -4.92 49.68
N MET A 279 -19.36 -5.96 49.20
CA MET A 279 -19.90 -7.32 49.09
C MET A 279 -20.40 -7.83 50.45
N GLU A 280 -19.62 -7.66 51.54
CA GLU A 280 -20.08 -8.02 52.88
C GLU A 280 -21.34 -7.26 53.30
N THR A 281 -21.44 -5.98 52.93
CA THR A 281 -22.63 -5.16 53.22
C THR A 281 -23.86 -5.71 52.51
N VAL A 282 -23.71 -6.16 51.25
CA VAL A 282 -24.78 -6.83 50.49
C VAL A 282 -25.21 -8.13 51.17
N LEU A 283 -24.25 -8.99 51.55
CA LEU A 283 -24.54 -10.23 52.28
C LEU A 283 -25.30 -9.97 53.59
N LYS A 284 -24.89 -8.95 54.37
CA LYS A 284 -25.60 -8.54 55.60
C LYS A 284 -27.03 -8.08 55.31
N ARG A 285 -27.25 -7.37 54.20
CA ARG A 285 -28.59 -6.93 53.77
C ARG A 285 -29.47 -8.12 53.37
N MET A 286 -28.93 -9.04 52.57
CA MET A 286 -29.64 -10.26 52.17
C MET A 286 -30.06 -11.11 53.37
N LEU A 287 -29.21 -11.22 54.39
CA LEU A 287 -29.54 -11.90 55.65
C LEU A 287 -30.65 -11.16 56.42
N ALA A 288 -30.56 -9.83 56.52
CA ALA A 288 -31.52 -9.03 57.28
C ALA A 288 -32.95 -9.08 56.70
N VAL A 289 -33.08 -9.16 55.37
CA VAL A 289 -34.38 -9.30 54.69
C VAL A 289 -34.82 -10.76 54.52
N GLY A 290 -33.98 -11.72 54.91
CA GLY A 290 -34.31 -13.15 54.93
C GLY A 290 -34.13 -13.89 53.60
N TYR A 291 -33.36 -13.35 52.65
CA TYR A 291 -33.06 -14.04 51.38
C TYR A 291 -31.99 -15.13 51.52
N ILE A 292 -31.16 -15.06 52.56
CA ILE A 292 -30.17 -16.09 52.89
C ILE A 292 -30.23 -16.42 54.38
N THR A 293 -29.77 -17.62 54.72
CA THR A 293 -29.62 -18.10 56.10
C THR A 293 -28.31 -17.61 56.73
N GLN A 294 -28.23 -17.70 58.06
CA GLN A 294 -27.00 -17.39 58.80
C GLN A 294 -25.81 -18.27 58.34
N ALA A 295 -26.06 -19.53 58.00
CA ALA A 295 -25.02 -20.45 57.53
C ALA A 295 -24.46 -20.03 56.17
N GLU A 296 -25.33 -19.70 55.21
CA GLU A 296 -24.94 -19.21 53.88
C GLU A 296 -24.20 -17.86 53.97
N TYR A 297 -24.63 -16.98 54.88
CA TYR A 297 -23.93 -15.73 55.15
C TYR A 297 -22.49 -15.98 55.65
N GLU A 298 -22.31 -16.90 56.60
CA GLU A 298 -20.99 -17.22 57.16
C GLU A 298 -20.07 -17.92 56.14
N GLU A 299 -20.63 -18.75 55.27
CA GLU A 299 -19.92 -19.40 54.17
C GLU A 299 -19.47 -18.36 53.13
N ALA A 300 -20.39 -17.54 52.62
CA ALA A 300 -20.11 -16.54 51.60
C ALA A 300 -19.18 -15.43 52.12
N SER A 301 -19.27 -15.04 53.40
CA SER A 301 -18.38 -14.02 53.98
C SER A 301 -16.94 -14.49 54.14
N LYS A 302 -16.70 -15.81 54.22
CA LYS A 302 -15.35 -16.41 54.27
C LYS A 302 -14.81 -16.79 52.90
N TYR A 303 -15.62 -16.64 51.85
CA TYR A 303 -15.23 -16.97 50.49
C TYR A 303 -14.18 -15.98 49.99
N ASP A 304 -13.03 -16.48 49.56
CA ASP A 304 -12.03 -15.66 48.88
C ASP A 304 -12.49 -15.39 47.44
N ILE A 305 -13.05 -14.20 47.22
CA ILE A 305 -13.54 -13.75 45.91
C ILE A 305 -12.41 -13.44 44.94
N THR A 306 -11.19 -13.19 45.43
CA THR A 306 -10.08 -12.71 44.60
C THR A 306 -9.54 -13.78 43.67
N LYS A 307 -9.65 -15.06 44.06
CA LYS A 307 -9.26 -16.22 43.23
C LYS A 307 -10.13 -16.39 41.98
N ASP A 308 -11.32 -15.76 41.95
CA ASP A 308 -12.26 -15.87 40.84
C ASP A 308 -12.07 -14.71 39.82
N PHE A 309 -11.28 -13.69 40.15
CA PHE A 309 -11.04 -12.59 39.23
C PHE A 309 -10.24 -13.06 38.01
N ARG A 310 -10.64 -12.60 36.84
CA ARG A 310 -9.94 -12.90 35.58
C ARG A 310 -8.56 -12.27 35.53
N GLU A 311 -7.65 -12.97 34.88
CA GLU A 311 -6.35 -12.42 34.50
C GLU A 311 -6.51 -11.35 33.39
N PRO A 312 -5.57 -10.39 33.30
CA PRO A 312 -5.60 -9.36 32.25
C PRO A 312 -5.68 -9.96 30.84
N GLU A 313 -6.59 -9.44 30.01
CA GLU A 313 -6.81 -9.92 28.64
C GLU A 313 -6.47 -8.82 27.61
N PRO A 314 -5.58 -9.11 26.63
CA PRO A 314 -5.21 -8.15 25.59
C PRO A 314 -6.34 -7.95 24.58
N GLU A 315 -6.51 -6.72 24.10
CA GLU A 315 -7.57 -6.35 23.16
C GLU A 315 -7.22 -6.71 21.70
N ALA A 316 -8.24 -6.69 20.84
CA ALA A 316 -8.04 -6.75 19.39
C ALA A 316 -7.04 -5.70 18.90
N THR A 317 -7.13 -4.47 19.44
CA THR A 317 -6.20 -3.39 19.10
C THR A 317 -4.78 -3.61 19.62
N ASP A 318 -4.58 -4.48 20.61
CA ASP A 318 -3.24 -4.79 21.12
C ASP A 318 -2.59 -5.89 20.28
N ASN A 319 -3.35 -6.93 19.93
CA ASN A 319 -2.86 -8.07 19.15
C ASN A 319 -2.78 -7.77 17.65
N TYR A 320 -3.78 -7.07 17.13
CA TYR A 320 -4.01 -6.84 15.70
C TYR A 320 -4.36 -5.38 15.40
N PRO A 321 -3.51 -4.40 15.78
CA PRO A 321 -3.85 -2.99 15.66
C PRO A 321 -4.16 -2.57 14.23
N TRP A 322 -3.26 -2.86 13.27
CA TRP A 322 -3.45 -2.50 11.86
C TRP A 322 -4.78 -3.01 11.30
N LEU A 323 -5.05 -4.31 11.51
CA LEU A 323 -6.27 -4.96 11.02
C LEU A 323 -7.51 -4.38 11.68
N THR A 324 -7.50 -4.22 13.00
CA THR A 324 -8.67 -3.71 13.74
C THR A 324 -9.11 -2.34 13.23
N TYR A 325 -8.16 -1.40 13.07
CA TYR A 325 -8.48 -0.06 12.57
C TYR A 325 -8.89 -0.06 11.09
N GLU A 326 -8.29 -0.93 10.27
CA GLU A 326 -8.67 -1.05 8.85
C GLU A 326 -10.09 -1.61 8.68
N LEU A 327 -10.43 -2.68 9.41
CA LEU A 327 -11.77 -3.26 9.41
C LEU A 327 -12.81 -2.27 9.94
N GLU A 328 -12.47 -1.57 11.03
CA GLU A 328 -13.34 -0.54 11.59
C GLU A 328 -13.63 0.57 10.56
N ASN A 329 -12.61 1.08 9.85
CA ASN A 329 -12.81 2.15 8.86
C ASN A 329 -13.64 1.67 7.66
N ARG A 330 -13.37 0.47 7.14
CA ARG A 330 -14.13 -0.08 6.00
C ARG A 330 -15.57 -0.41 6.39
N ALA A 331 -15.79 -0.96 7.58
CA ALA A 331 -17.14 -1.18 8.09
C ALA A 331 -17.92 0.13 8.23
N LYS A 332 -17.28 1.23 8.67
CA LYS A 332 -17.93 2.55 8.72
C LYS A 332 -18.38 3.04 7.35
N GLU A 333 -17.55 2.89 6.33
CA GLU A 333 -17.92 3.29 4.96
C GLU A 333 -19.13 2.49 4.45
N LEU A 334 -19.16 1.18 4.72
CA LEU A 334 -20.29 0.32 4.34
C LEU A 334 -21.56 0.64 5.13
N ILE A 335 -21.47 0.76 6.45
CA ILE A 335 -22.61 1.14 7.30
C ILE A 335 -23.12 2.54 6.93
N ALA A 336 -22.26 3.49 6.57
CA ALA A 336 -22.68 4.81 6.11
C ALA A 336 -23.57 4.71 4.86
N ARG A 337 -23.23 3.84 3.90
CA ARG A 337 -24.05 3.58 2.71
C ARG A 337 -25.39 2.93 3.08
N ILE A 338 -25.39 1.93 3.97
CA ILE A 338 -26.60 1.24 4.44
C ILE A 338 -27.55 2.22 5.18
N LEU A 339 -26.99 3.08 6.04
CA LEU A 339 -27.77 4.10 6.76
C LEU A 339 -28.36 5.14 5.81
N ALA A 340 -27.62 5.57 4.78
CA ALA A 340 -28.12 6.48 3.76
C ALA A 340 -29.28 5.84 2.98
N GLU A 341 -29.13 4.59 2.53
CA GLU A 341 -30.17 3.85 1.82
C GLU A 341 -31.43 3.68 2.68
N LYS A 342 -31.28 3.35 3.96
CA LYS A 342 -32.38 3.26 4.93
C LYS A 342 -33.14 4.58 5.10
N ASP A 343 -32.45 5.71 4.98
CA ASP A 343 -33.03 7.05 5.00
C ASP A 343 -33.62 7.47 3.63
N GLY A 344 -33.59 6.60 2.63
CA GLY A 344 -34.10 6.86 1.27
C GLY A 344 -33.18 7.74 0.42
N ILE A 345 -31.88 7.77 0.76
CA ILE A 345 -30.84 8.51 0.04
C ILE A 345 -30.02 7.52 -0.78
N ASP A 346 -29.84 7.83 -2.05
CA ASP A 346 -28.95 7.07 -2.94
C ASP A 346 -27.51 7.06 -2.38
N PRO A 347 -26.93 5.87 -2.09
CA PRO A 347 -25.57 5.76 -1.56
C PRO A 347 -24.48 6.38 -2.44
N GLU A 348 -24.67 6.45 -3.76
CA GLU A 348 -23.68 7.06 -4.68
C GLU A 348 -23.48 8.55 -4.40
N ARG A 349 -24.49 9.24 -3.86
CA ARG A 349 -24.38 10.66 -3.49
C ARG A 349 -23.35 10.91 -2.38
N LEU A 350 -23.00 9.88 -1.59
CA LEU A 350 -21.93 10.01 -0.59
C LEU A 350 -20.56 10.21 -1.24
N ASP A 351 -20.38 9.82 -2.51
CA ASP A 351 -19.13 10.01 -3.24
C ASP A 351 -19.03 11.40 -3.88
N GLU A 352 -20.17 12.08 -4.07
CA GLU A 352 -20.25 13.41 -4.70
C GLU A 352 -20.40 14.56 -3.68
N GLU A 353 -21.00 14.31 -2.51
CA GLU A 353 -21.39 15.34 -1.54
C GLU A 353 -20.66 15.20 -0.19
N ASP A 354 -19.59 15.97 0.00
CA ASP A 354 -18.74 15.91 1.21
C ASP A 354 -19.52 16.08 2.53
N ASN A 355 -20.45 17.02 2.61
CA ASN A 355 -21.24 17.25 3.83
C ASN A 355 -22.18 16.08 4.15
N LEU A 356 -22.69 15.42 3.11
CA LEU A 356 -23.57 14.26 3.25
C LEU A 356 -22.76 13.05 3.71
N LYS A 357 -21.59 12.85 3.09
CA LYS A 357 -20.61 11.85 3.51
C LYS A 357 -20.21 12.03 4.96
N GLU A 358 -19.82 13.24 5.37
CA GLU A 358 -19.44 13.54 6.75
C GLU A 358 -20.56 13.20 7.74
N LYS A 359 -21.80 13.60 7.44
CA LYS A 359 -22.98 13.26 8.26
C LYS A 359 -23.11 11.74 8.46
N TYR A 360 -23.12 10.96 7.38
CA TYR A 360 -23.33 9.52 7.47
C TYR A 360 -22.13 8.78 8.06
N MET A 361 -20.90 9.27 7.84
CA MET A 361 -19.71 8.73 8.49
C MET A 361 -19.73 8.92 10.01
N ILE A 362 -20.23 10.06 10.53
CA ILE A 362 -20.41 10.27 11.97
C ILE A 362 -21.47 9.32 12.55
N LEU A 363 -22.58 9.13 11.83
CA LEU A 363 -23.63 8.20 12.26
C LEU A 363 -23.11 6.76 12.26
N ALA A 364 -22.43 6.35 11.20
CA ALA A 364 -21.84 5.03 11.05
C ALA A 364 -20.70 4.77 12.05
N ASP A 365 -19.90 5.75 12.42
CA ASP A 365 -18.86 5.59 13.45
C ASP A 365 -19.44 5.14 14.80
N ARG A 366 -20.53 5.80 15.22
CA ARG A 366 -21.26 5.40 16.43
C ARG A 366 -21.89 4.03 16.25
N ASP A 367 -22.62 3.84 15.16
CA ASP A 367 -23.40 2.64 14.89
C ASP A 367 -22.53 1.39 14.74
N VAL A 368 -21.41 1.46 14.01
CA VAL A 368 -20.43 0.37 13.90
C VAL A 368 -19.88 -0.04 15.24
N ARG A 369 -19.68 0.91 16.17
CA ARG A 369 -19.10 0.61 17.48
C ARG A 369 -20.13 0.03 18.46
N SER A 370 -21.37 0.50 18.42
CA SER A 370 -22.40 0.17 19.41
C SER A 370 -23.64 -0.57 18.89
N GLY A 371 -23.68 -0.89 17.60
CA GLY A 371 -24.78 -1.62 16.95
C GLY A 371 -24.71 -3.14 17.07
N GLY A 372 -23.67 -3.69 17.70
CA GLY A 372 -23.54 -5.12 17.96
C GLY A 372 -23.29 -5.98 16.72
N TYR A 373 -22.72 -5.40 15.67
CA TYR A 373 -22.45 -6.09 14.41
C TYR A 373 -21.39 -7.19 14.56
N ARG A 374 -21.46 -8.22 13.71
CA ARG A 374 -20.36 -9.15 13.48
C ARG A 374 -19.78 -8.90 12.10
N ILE A 375 -18.55 -8.42 12.06
CA ILE A 375 -17.86 -7.98 10.84
C ILE A 375 -16.84 -9.04 10.45
N TYR A 376 -17.08 -9.71 9.33
CA TYR A 376 -16.23 -10.79 8.83
C TYR A 376 -15.33 -10.28 7.73
N SER A 377 -14.02 -10.53 7.86
CA SER A 377 -13.03 -10.10 6.89
C SER A 377 -12.60 -11.22 5.94
N THR A 378 -11.92 -10.84 4.87
CA THR A 378 -11.29 -11.76 3.92
C THR A 378 -9.89 -12.21 4.36
N ILE A 379 -9.37 -11.63 5.46
CA ILE A 379 -7.97 -11.79 5.88
C ILE A 379 -7.73 -13.18 6.45
N ASP A 380 -6.80 -13.92 5.84
CA ASP A 380 -6.33 -15.19 6.38
C ASP A 380 -5.38 -14.94 7.55
N LYS A 381 -5.74 -15.45 8.73
CA LYS A 381 -4.97 -15.23 9.96
C LYS A 381 -3.52 -15.74 9.83
N GLY A 382 -3.32 -16.91 9.23
CA GLY A 382 -1.99 -17.51 9.09
C GLY A 382 -1.09 -16.69 8.19
N MET A 383 -1.61 -16.25 7.04
CA MET A 383 -0.88 -15.40 6.09
C MET A 383 -0.60 -14.01 6.68
N TYR A 384 -1.57 -13.43 7.40
CA TYR A 384 -1.39 -12.17 8.11
C TYR A 384 -0.25 -12.26 9.14
N ASP A 385 -0.33 -13.22 10.06
CA ASP A 385 0.71 -13.42 11.08
C ASP A 385 2.10 -13.65 10.44
N ALA A 386 2.17 -14.47 9.38
CA ALA A 386 3.40 -14.79 8.69
C ALA A 386 4.01 -13.59 7.94
N MET A 387 3.19 -12.75 7.30
CA MET A 387 3.66 -11.53 6.62
C MET A 387 4.16 -10.49 7.62
N GLN A 388 3.45 -10.30 8.74
CA GLN A 388 3.85 -9.36 9.79
C GLN A 388 5.20 -9.77 10.41
N GLU A 389 5.39 -11.07 10.70
CA GLU A 389 6.66 -11.57 11.24
C GLU A 389 7.80 -11.47 10.22
N ALA A 390 7.55 -11.79 8.95
CA ALA A 390 8.54 -11.61 7.89
C ALA A 390 8.96 -10.14 7.72
N ALA A 391 8.00 -9.21 7.74
CA ALA A 391 8.27 -7.78 7.69
C ALA A 391 9.08 -7.30 8.90
N LYS A 392 8.74 -7.75 10.12
CA LYS A 392 9.45 -7.41 11.36
C LYS A 392 10.90 -7.94 11.36
N ASN A 393 11.13 -9.12 10.80
CA ASN A 393 12.44 -9.75 10.76
C ASN A 393 13.34 -9.26 9.61
N PHE A 394 12.78 -8.60 8.60
CA PHE A 394 13.56 -8.03 7.51
C PHE A 394 14.49 -6.90 8.02
N LYS A 395 15.80 -7.05 7.81
CA LYS A 395 16.81 -6.10 8.33
C LYS A 395 17.28 -5.07 7.30
N ASN A 396 17.09 -5.36 6.01
CA ASN A 396 17.66 -4.56 4.92
C ASN A 396 16.70 -3.46 4.43
N TYR A 397 15.92 -2.84 5.32
CA TYR A 397 15.01 -1.74 4.94
C TYR A 397 15.78 -0.51 4.45
N GLY A 398 16.86 -0.13 5.15
CA GLY A 398 17.64 1.06 4.84
C GLY A 398 17.97 1.86 6.09
N GLN A 399 18.59 3.02 5.89
CA GLN A 399 19.04 3.89 6.97
C GLN A 399 17.86 4.51 7.74
N THR A 400 17.96 4.58 9.06
CA THR A 400 17.07 5.41 9.89
C THR A 400 17.71 6.78 10.04
N PHE A 401 16.97 7.85 9.77
CA PHE A 401 17.39 9.22 10.04
C PHE A 401 16.90 9.67 11.41
N THR A 402 17.63 10.55 12.08
CA THR A 402 17.20 11.19 13.33
C THR A 402 17.13 12.69 13.14
N THR A 403 16.09 13.33 13.68
CA THR A 403 15.95 14.78 13.70
C THR A 403 15.73 15.24 15.13
N THR A 404 16.56 16.15 15.63
CA THR A 404 16.36 16.78 16.94
C THR A 404 15.52 18.03 16.78
N GLN A 405 14.40 18.12 17.49
CA GLN A 405 13.53 19.29 17.57
C GLN A 405 13.46 19.74 19.03
N ILE A 406 13.44 21.05 19.29
CA ILE A 406 13.21 21.56 20.64
C ILE A 406 11.71 21.70 20.84
N ASP A 407 11.17 21.02 21.85
CA ASP A 407 9.78 21.17 22.28
C ASP A 407 9.53 22.63 22.65
N LYS A 408 8.51 23.25 22.03
CA LYS A 408 8.23 24.68 22.22
C LYS A 408 7.60 24.99 23.59
N GLU A 409 7.03 23.99 24.26
CA GLU A 409 6.38 24.12 25.56
C GLU A 409 7.34 23.78 26.70
N THR A 410 8.17 22.75 26.54
CA THR A 410 9.08 22.27 27.61
C THR A 410 10.53 22.75 27.45
N GLY A 411 10.94 23.15 26.24
CA GLY A 411 12.32 23.52 25.93
C GLY A 411 13.27 22.32 25.82
N GLU A 412 12.76 21.09 25.85
CA GLU A 412 13.56 19.86 25.77
C GLU A 412 13.84 19.45 24.33
N GLU A 413 15.00 18.84 24.10
CA GLU A 413 15.34 18.24 22.80
C GLU A 413 14.59 16.90 22.60
N ILE A 414 13.63 16.89 21.68
CA ILE A 414 12.95 15.70 21.18
C ILE A 414 13.71 15.17 19.96
N VAL A 415 14.29 13.97 20.09
CA VAL A 415 14.85 13.24 18.95
C VAL A 415 13.74 12.40 18.30
N THR A 416 13.40 12.71 17.06
CA THR A 416 12.45 11.93 16.24
C THR A 416 13.20 11.05 15.25
N GLU A 417 12.90 9.75 15.23
CA GLU A 417 13.41 8.82 14.22
C GLU A 417 12.52 8.80 12.98
N GLU A 418 13.14 8.81 11.81
CA GLU A 418 12.50 8.63 10.51
C GLU A 418 13.06 7.37 9.86
N LYS A 419 12.32 6.27 10.03
CA LYS A 419 12.62 4.95 9.50
C LYS A 419 12.06 4.81 8.08
N VAL A 420 12.74 4.05 7.21
CA VAL A 420 12.12 3.54 5.97
C VAL A 420 10.90 2.72 6.37
N GLN A 421 9.76 2.96 5.73
CA GLN A 421 8.48 2.27 5.92
C GLN A 421 8.21 1.26 4.80
N VAL A 422 7.22 0.41 5.01
CA VAL A 422 6.76 -0.62 4.08
C VAL A 422 5.23 -0.61 4.00
N GLY A 423 4.70 -0.90 2.82
CA GLY A 423 3.31 -1.24 2.58
C GLY A 423 3.25 -2.48 1.70
N SER A 424 2.38 -3.43 2.02
CA SER A 424 2.20 -4.62 1.19
C SER A 424 0.76 -5.13 1.24
N ILE A 425 0.24 -5.64 0.12
CA ILE A 425 -1.11 -6.19 -0.03
C ILE A 425 -0.98 -7.49 -0.84
N ALA A 426 -1.63 -8.56 -0.36
CA ALA A 426 -1.78 -9.84 -1.05
C ALA A 426 -3.24 -10.05 -1.43
N ILE A 427 -3.51 -10.30 -2.72
CA ILE A 427 -4.86 -10.40 -3.30
C ILE A 427 -5.01 -11.77 -3.97
N GLU A 428 -6.13 -12.44 -3.71
CA GLU A 428 -6.57 -13.60 -4.49
C GLU A 428 -7.17 -13.13 -5.82
N ASN A 429 -6.55 -13.50 -6.94
CA ASN A 429 -6.85 -12.90 -8.25
C ASN A 429 -8.26 -13.23 -8.78
N SER A 430 -8.78 -14.41 -8.47
CA SER A 430 -10.06 -14.90 -8.98
C SER A 430 -11.27 -14.25 -8.31
N THR A 431 -11.09 -13.68 -7.12
CA THR A 431 -12.17 -13.15 -6.28
C THR A 431 -11.98 -11.69 -5.89
N GLY A 432 -10.76 -11.15 -5.91
CA GLY A 432 -10.45 -9.82 -5.36
C GLY A 432 -10.29 -9.82 -3.83
N ARG A 433 -10.37 -10.97 -3.16
CA ARG A 433 -10.20 -11.04 -1.70
C ARG A 433 -8.80 -10.56 -1.30
N ILE A 434 -8.73 -9.59 -0.38
CA ILE A 434 -7.46 -9.25 0.26
C ILE A 434 -7.18 -10.32 1.31
N LEU A 435 -6.16 -11.15 1.08
CA LEU A 435 -5.82 -12.27 1.96
C LEU A 435 -4.95 -11.83 3.13
N SER A 436 -4.09 -10.82 2.92
CA SER A 436 -3.17 -10.31 3.94
C SER A 436 -2.59 -8.96 3.52
N PHE A 437 -2.06 -8.21 4.48
CA PHE A 437 -1.36 -6.95 4.24
C PHE A 437 -0.31 -6.66 5.31
N VAL A 438 0.65 -5.80 4.98
CA VAL A 438 1.60 -5.18 5.94
C VAL A 438 1.39 -3.67 5.88
N GLY A 439 0.87 -3.08 6.96
CA GLY A 439 0.52 -1.66 7.00
C GLY A 439 1.67 -0.71 7.36
N GLY A 440 2.83 -1.23 7.76
CA GLY A 440 3.98 -0.46 8.22
C GLY A 440 4.98 -1.34 8.97
N ARG A 441 6.15 -0.82 9.31
CA ARG A 441 7.14 -1.58 10.10
C ARG A 441 6.77 -1.68 11.57
N GLU A 442 6.19 -0.60 12.11
CA GLU A 442 5.80 -0.45 13.50
C GLU A 442 4.45 0.24 13.53
N PHE A 443 3.53 -0.23 14.37
CA PHE A 443 2.25 0.41 14.56
C PHE A 443 2.40 1.61 15.50
N ASN A 444 1.82 2.76 15.11
CA ASN A 444 1.75 3.95 15.94
C ASN A 444 0.28 4.30 16.18
N LEU A 445 -0.13 4.31 17.45
CA LEU A 445 -1.52 4.52 17.86
C LEU A 445 -2.04 5.94 17.59
N GLU A 446 -1.17 6.95 17.55
CA GLU A 446 -1.55 8.34 17.28
C GLU A 446 -1.76 8.59 15.78
N GLN A 447 -0.94 7.95 14.94
CA GLN A 447 -0.99 8.16 13.49
C GLN A 447 -1.98 7.21 12.79
N GLN A 448 -2.07 5.96 13.24
CA GLN A 448 -2.94 4.91 12.67
C GLN A 448 -2.87 4.84 11.13
N PHE A 449 -1.70 5.12 10.56
CA PHE A 449 -1.52 5.36 9.13
C PHE A 449 -1.04 4.11 8.40
N ASN A 450 -1.96 3.43 7.70
CA ASN A 450 -1.69 2.21 6.96
C ASN A 450 -1.05 2.53 5.60
N TYR A 451 0.24 2.23 5.43
CA TYR A 451 0.97 2.49 4.19
C TYR A 451 0.52 1.63 3.02
N ALA A 452 -0.19 0.53 3.26
CA ALA A 452 -0.67 -0.33 2.19
C ALA A 452 -1.93 0.24 1.50
N THR A 453 -2.84 0.80 2.31
CA THR A 453 -4.18 1.21 1.88
C THR A 453 -4.35 2.72 1.76
N ARG A 454 -3.52 3.54 2.45
CA ARG A 454 -3.69 5.00 2.53
C ARG A 454 -2.54 5.82 1.96
N ALA A 455 -1.34 5.26 1.81
CA ALA A 455 -0.18 6.00 1.30
C ALA A 455 -0.24 6.12 -0.23
N ALA A 456 -0.87 7.19 -0.71
CA ALA A 456 -0.82 7.53 -2.12
C ALA A 456 0.58 8.04 -2.50
N ARG A 457 1.24 7.34 -3.41
CA ARG A 457 2.63 7.57 -3.82
C ARG A 457 2.79 7.38 -5.34
N ALA A 458 3.78 8.04 -5.93
CA ALA A 458 4.12 7.75 -7.32
C ALA A 458 4.59 6.29 -7.43
N ASN A 459 3.95 5.51 -8.30
CA ASN A 459 4.26 4.07 -8.46
C ASN A 459 5.41 3.79 -9.44
N GLY A 460 5.97 4.87 -10.03
CA GLY A 460 7.10 4.81 -10.95
C GLY A 460 6.84 3.86 -12.14
N SER A 461 7.85 3.09 -12.51
CA SER A 461 7.78 2.19 -13.66
C SER A 461 6.80 1.01 -13.55
N THR A 462 6.10 0.81 -12.42
CA THR A 462 4.96 -0.14 -12.39
C THR A 462 3.78 0.33 -13.24
N MET A 463 3.72 1.63 -13.57
CA MET A 463 2.73 2.18 -14.50
C MET A 463 2.89 1.74 -15.96
N LYS A 464 4.11 1.37 -16.37
CA LYS A 464 4.43 1.04 -17.77
C LYS A 464 3.54 -0.06 -18.37
N PRO A 465 3.40 -1.26 -17.75
CA PRO A 465 2.51 -2.28 -18.28
C PRO A 465 1.04 -1.82 -18.30
N LEU A 466 0.59 -1.11 -17.26
CA LEU A 466 -0.80 -0.68 -17.08
C LEU A 466 -1.25 0.39 -18.10
N LEU A 467 -0.41 1.39 -18.34
CA LEU A 467 -0.77 2.58 -19.11
C LEU A 467 -0.17 2.61 -20.53
N VAL A 468 0.90 1.84 -20.77
CA VAL A 468 1.65 1.93 -22.03
C VAL A 468 1.56 0.63 -22.81
N TYR A 469 2.14 -0.45 -22.30
CA TYR A 469 2.34 -1.67 -23.09
C TYR A 469 1.02 -2.44 -23.29
N ALA A 470 0.21 -2.63 -22.24
CA ALA A 470 -1.08 -3.31 -22.39
C ALA A 470 -2.04 -2.52 -23.30
N PRO A 471 -2.24 -1.20 -23.11
CA PRO A 471 -3.06 -0.42 -24.05
C PRO A 471 -2.52 -0.42 -25.48
N ALA A 472 -1.19 -0.36 -25.70
CA ALA A 472 -0.62 -0.42 -27.04
C ALA A 472 -0.85 -1.76 -27.74
N ILE A 473 -0.80 -2.87 -27.01
CA ILE A 473 -1.11 -4.21 -27.54
C ILE A 473 -2.62 -4.33 -27.81
N GLU A 474 -3.47 -3.87 -26.89
CA GLU A 474 -4.93 -3.88 -27.04
C GLU A 474 -5.38 -3.04 -28.25
N TYR A 475 -4.72 -1.90 -28.49
CA TYR A 475 -4.98 -1.05 -29.65
C TYR A 475 -4.38 -1.57 -30.96
N GLY A 476 -3.65 -2.69 -30.94
CA GLY A 476 -3.03 -3.28 -32.12
C GLY A 476 -1.86 -2.46 -32.69
N VAL A 477 -1.14 -1.73 -31.83
CA VAL A 477 0.01 -0.90 -32.23
C VAL A 477 1.31 -1.69 -32.20
N ILE A 478 1.44 -2.62 -31.24
CA ILE A 478 2.62 -3.48 -31.08
C ILE A 478 2.23 -4.93 -30.71
N GLY A 479 3.12 -5.87 -30.97
CA GLY A 479 3.18 -7.17 -30.30
C GLY A 479 4.37 -7.23 -29.33
N ALA A 480 4.57 -8.37 -28.65
CA ALA A 480 5.57 -8.51 -27.58
C ALA A 480 7.00 -8.14 -28.00
N GLY A 481 7.40 -8.52 -29.21
CA GLY A 481 8.74 -8.30 -29.73
C GLY A 481 8.88 -7.09 -30.65
N SER A 482 7.80 -6.33 -30.88
CA SER A 482 7.83 -5.18 -31.80
C SER A 482 8.88 -4.15 -31.38
N PRO A 483 9.57 -3.50 -32.34
CA PRO A 483 10.61 -2.54 -32.03
C PRO A 483 10.03 -1.26 -31.42
N VAL A 484 10.66 -0.79 -30.35
CA VAL A 484 10.37 0.48 -29.68
C VAL A 484 11.63 1.34 -29.62
N VAL A 485 11.44 2.66 -29.58
CA VAL A 485 12.52 3.64 -29.75
C VAL A 485 13.12 4.06 -28.42
N ASP A 486 14.41 3.81 -28.21
CA ASP A 486 15.21 4.26 -27.07
C ASP A 486 16.19 5.37 -27.47
N VAL A 487 15.63 6.50 -27.91
CA VAL A 487 16.38 7.70 -28.34
C VAL A 487 15.87 8.91 -27.58
N LYS A 488 16.75 9.79 -27.13
CA LYS A 488 16.39 11.01 -26.39
C LYS A 488 15.58 11.98 -27.26
N PHE A 489 14.77 12.78 -26.59
CA PHE A 489 14.03 13.89 -27.20
C PHE A 489 13.92 15.05 -26.23
N THR A 490 13.62 16.24 -26.78
CA THR A 490 13.29 17.43 -26.01
C THR A 490 12.04 18.04 -26.63
N ARG A 491 10.98 18.21 -25.84
CA ARG A 491 9.74 18.85 -26.33
C ARG A 491 9.94 20.36 -26.44
N GLY A 492 9.64 20.92 -27.61
CA GLY A 492 9.87 22.35 -27.88
C GLY A 492 9.01 23.32 -27.08
N PHE A 493 7.81 22.92 -26.62
CA PHE A 493 6.86 23.83 -25.96
C PHE A 493 7.04 23.95 -24.45
N ASP A 494 7.61 22.95 -23.78
CA ASP A 494 7.84 22.95 -22.32
C ASP A 494 9.24 22.52 -21.88
N GLY A 495 10.12 22.19 -22.83
CA GLY A 495 11.49 21.80 -22.55
C GLY A 495 11.64 20.42 -21.88
N TYR A 496 10.56 19.63 -21.79
CA TYR A 496 10.64 18.30 -21.17
C TYR A 496 11.62 17.41 -21.95
N SER A 497 12.66 16.95 -21.25
CA SER A 497 13.78 16.19 -21.81
C SER A 497 14.09 14.98 -20.92
N PRO A 498 13.29 13.91 -21.00
CA PRO A 498 13.45 12.74 -20.15
C PRO A 498 14.70 11.93 -20.52
N SER A 499 15.12 11.06 -19.60
CA SER A 499 16.22 10.12 -19.78
C SER A 499 15.87 8.73 -19.23
N ASN A 500 16.65 7.75 -19.65
CA ASN A 500 16.67 6.43 -18.99
C ASN A 500 17.30 6.54 -17.60
N TYR A 501 17.15 5.47 -16.80
CA TYR A 501 17.76 5.40 -15.47
C TYR A 501 19.26 5.71 -15.49
N ILE A 502 19.97 5.20 -16.51
CA ILE A 502 21.32 5.67 -16.85
C ILE A 502 21.15 6.85 -17.80
N GLU A 503 21.40 8.05 -17.30
CA GLU A 503 21.08 9.29 -18.03
C GLU A 503 21.78 9.37 -19.40
N SER A 504 22.99 8.83 -19.54
CA SER A 504 23.76 8.83 -20.79
C SER A 504 23.37 7.74 -21.79
N GLN A 505 22.47 6.82 -21.42
CA GLN A 505 22.12 5.66 -22.23
C GLN A 505 21.06 5.95 -23.29
N GLU A 506 21.34 5.56 -24.53
CA GLU A 506 20.42 5.45 -25.66
C GLU A 506 20.72 4.14 -26.38
N LEU A 507 19.75 3.24 -26.46
CA LEU A 507 19.89 1.90 -27.03
C LEU A 507 19.40 1.80 -28.48
N GLY A 508 18.81 2.86 -29.02
CA GLY A 508 18.24 2.86 -30.36
C GLY A 508 16.97 2.01 -30.42
N LEU A 509 16.79 1.22 -31.47
CA LEU A 509 15.65 0.31 -31.58
C LEU A 509 15.87 -0.97 -30.79
N ILE A 510 14.99 -1.24 -29.82
CA ILE A 510 15.01 -2.45 -29.00
C ILE A 510 13.64 -3.14 -28.99
N PRO A 511 13.55 -4.46 -28.74
CA PRO A 511 12.26 -5.15 -28.61
C PRO A 511 11.43 -4.60 -27.44
N ALA A 512 10.11 -4.50 -27.60
CA ALA A 512 9.20 -4.04 -26.55
C ALA A 512 9.32 -4.87 -25.26
N ARG A 513 9.44 -6.20 -25.36
CA ARG A 513 9.68 -7.08 -24.19
C ARG A 513 10.97 -6.75 -23.46
N GLU A 514 12.05 -6.42 -24.18
CA GLU A 514 13.33 -6.05 -23.57
C GLU A 514 13.24 -4.68 -22.90
N ALA A 515 12.60 -3.71 -23.56
CA ALA A 515 12.35 -2.38 -23.01
C ALA A 515 11.55 -2.46 -21.71
N LEU A 516 10.53 -3.32 -21.65
CA LEU A 516 9.73 -3.55 -20.44
C LEU A 516 10.52 -4.30 -19.35
N ALA A 517 11.24 -5.38 -19.71
CA ALA A 517 12.05 -6.18 -18.81
C ALA A 517 13.16 -5.38 -18.11
N LYS A 518 13.86 -4.53 -18.88
CA LYS A 518 14.89 -3.60 -18.38
C LYS A 518 14.32 -2.28 -17.89
N SER A 519 13.01 -2.07 -18.05
CA SER A 519 12.28 -0.91 -17.56
C SER A 519 12.80 0.42 -18.12
N GLN A 520 13.10 0.48 -19.42
CA GLN A 520 13.58 1.69 -20.09
C GLN A 520 12.49 2.77 -20.17
N ASN A 521 12.86 4.04 -19.98
CA ASN A 521 11.92 5.16 -19.90
C ASN A 521 11.60 5.74 -21.28
N LEU A 522 12.61 5.97 -22.11
CA LEU A 522 12.43 6.60 -23.43
C LEU A 522 11.45 5.81 -24.33
N PRO A 523 11.50 4.45 -24.40
CA PRO A 523 10.60 3.70 -25.25
C PRO A 523 9.17 3.71 -24.71
N ALA A 524 9.01 3.68 -23.39
CA ALA A 524 7.69 3.77 -22.76
C ALA A 524 7.03 5.13 -23.02
N LEU A 525 7.78 6.23 -22.88
CA LEU A 525 7.28 7.59 -23.11
C LEU A 525 6.91 7.81 -24.58
N ARG A 526 7.73 7.33 -25.51
CA ARG A 526 7.47 7.44 -26.96
C ARG A 526 6.30 6.56 -27.40
N LEU A 527 6.22 5.34 -26.90
CA LEU A 527 5.09 4.45 -27.18
C LEU A 527 3.79 5.05 -26.63
N TYR A 528 3.82 5.59 -25.41
CA TYR A 528 2.68 6.28 -24.82
C TYR A 528 2.23 7.49 -25.66
N ASP A 529 3.18 8.33 -26.09
CA ASP A 529 2.90 9.46 -26.99
C ASP A 529 2.19 9.04 -28.28
N SER A 530 2.59 7.89 -28.85
CA SER A 530 1.99 7.35 -30.08
C SER A 530 0.55 6.86 -29.93
N ILE A 531 0.13 6.53 -28.71
CA ILE A 531 -1.23 6.05 -28.41
C ILE A 531 -2.07 7.06 -27.64
N LEU A 532 -1.52 8.23 -27.28
CA LEU A 532 -2.16 9.20 -26.40
C LEU A 532 -3.53 9.66 -26.91
N ASP A 533 -3.66 9.83 -28.23
CA ASP A 533 -4.91 10.24 -28.89
C ASP A 533 -6.04 9.20 -28.74
N LYS A 534 -5.70 7.95 -28.36
CA LYS A 534 -6.65 6.87 -28.04
C LYS A 534 -7.05 6.86 -26.55
N LYS A 535 -6.65 7.85 -25.75
CA LYS A 535 -6.99 7.98 -24.32
C LYS A 535 -6.65 6.74 -23.44
N PRO A 536 -5.40 6.24 -23.47
CA PRO A 536 -4.98 5.07 -22.70
C PRO A 536 -5.21 5.19 -21.18
N ALA A 537 -5.22 6.40 -20.61
CA ALA A 537 -5.47 6.61 -19.18
C ALA A 537 -6.86 6.13 -18.71
N SER A 538 -7.84 6.01 -19.62
CA SER A 538 -9.16 5.42 -19.29
C SER A 538 -9.10 3.96 -18.84
N TYR A 539 -8.03 3.22 -19.18
CA TYR A 539 -7.82 1.88 -18.64
C TYR A 539 -7.46 1.91 -17.15
N LEU A 540 -6.82 2.97 -16.65
CA LEU A 540 -6.49 3.10 -15.22
C LEU A 540 -7.76 3.28 -14.38
N GLU A 541 -8.72 4.09 -14.85
CA GLU A 541 -10.03 4.24 -14.20
C GLU A 541 -10.73 2.88 -14.06
N LYS A 542 -10.77 2.08 -15.14
CA LYS A 542 -11.35 0.74 -15.13
C LYS A 542 -10.64 -0.25 -14.22
N MET A 543 -9.39 0.04 -13.83
CA MET A 543 -8.59 -0.74 -12.88
C MET A 543 -8.62 -0.15 -11.45
N GLY A 544 -9.57 0.73 -11.14
CA GLY A 544 -9.80 1.21 -9.77
C GLY A 544 -8.89 2.36 -9.31
N PHE A 545 -8.18 3.04 -10.21
CA PHE A 545 -7.42 4.24 -9.83
C PHE A 545 -8.37 5.39 -9.48
N SER A 546 -8.53 5.68 -8.18
CA SER A 546 -9.55 6.59 -7.67
C SER A 546 -9.15 8.07 -7.64
N ARG A 547 -7.90 8.41 -7.96
CA ARG A 547 -7.30 9.74 -7.73
C ARG A 547 -6.72 10.41 -8.99
N LEU A 548 -7.20 10.02 -10.16
CA LEU A 548 -6.77 10.62 -11.43
C LEU A 548 -7.38 12.02 -11.59
N VAL A 549 -6.60 12.93 -12.15
CA VAL A 549 -7.07 14.27 -12.55
C VAL A 549 -6.86 14.49 -14.04
N ASP A 550 -7.53 15.48 -14.63
CA ASP A 550 -7.46 15.78 -16.09
C ASP A 550 -6.02 15.85 -16.64
N ALA A 551 -5.08 16.36 -15.84
CA ALA A 551 -3.68 16.45 -16.22
C ALA A 551 -3.01 15.07 -16.45
N ASP A 552 -3.42 14.04 -15.69
CA ASP A 552 -2.84 12.70 -15.75
C ASP A 552 -3.14 12.01 -17.10
N TYR A 553 -4.24 12.38 -17.77
CA TYR A 553 -4.67 11.79 -19.06
C TYR A 553 -3.80 12.23 -20.24
N VAL A 554 -3.11 13.37 -20.12
CA VAL A 554 -2.36 13.98 -21.23
C VAL A 554 -0.88 14.15 -20.94
N ASN A 555 -0.46 14.08 -19.67
CA ASN A 555 0.93 14.22 -19.28
C ASN A 555 1.74 12.96 -19.66
N LEU A 556 2.82 13.13 -20.42
CA LEU A 556 3.72 12.02 -20.76
C LEU A 556 4.36 11.39 -19.53
N ALA A 557 4.64 12.17 -18.48
CA ALA A 557 5.26 11.64 -17.27
C ALA A 557 4.38 10.60 -16.55
N THR A 558 3.06 10.60 -16.78
CA THR A 558 2.14 9.57 -16.28
C THR A 558 2.61 8.18 -16.71
N ALA A 559 3.11 8.00 -17.94
CA ALA A 559 3.60 6.72 -18.48
C ALA A 559 4.72 6.06 -17.66
N ILE A 560 5.41 6.85 -16.82
CA ILE A 560 6.49 6.40 -15.95
C ILE A 560 6.18 6.61 -14.46
N GLY A 561 4.90 6.78 -14.12
CA GLY A 561 4.39 6.89 -12.75
C GLY A 561 4.36 8.30 -12.18
N GLY A 562 4.50 9.33 -13.01
CA GLY A 562 4.37 10.75 -12.64
C GLY A 562 2.90 11.20 -12.54
N ILE A 563 2.09 10.48 -11.77
CA ILE A 563 0.68 10.81 -11.49
C ILE A 563 0.55 11.86 -10.40
N THR A 564 -0.45 12.74 -10.51
CA THR A 564 -0.58 13.95 -9.68
C THR A 564 -0.77 13.65 -8.19
N HIS A 565 -1.65 12.70 -7.85
CA HIS A 565 -1.98 12.38 -6.45
C HIS A 565 -1.39 11.06 -5.96
N GLY A 566 -0.64 10.33 -6.80
CA GLY A 566 -0.12 9.02 -6.43
C GLY A 566 -1.20 7.92 -6.43
N THR A 567 -0.78 6.71 -6.08
CA THR A 567 -1.63 5.53 -5.94
C THR A 567 -1.19 4.74 -4.71
N THR A 568 -2.09 3.97 -4.12
CA THR A 568 -1.81 3.13 -2.95
C THR A 568 -1.20 1.78 -3.37
N VAL A 569 -0.71 1.01 -2.41
CA VAL A 569 -0.21 -0.35 -2.69
C VAL A 569 -1.38 -1.25 -3.11
N GLU A 570 -2.54 -1.09 -2.49
CA GLU A 570 -3.77 -1.79 -2.84
C GLU A 570 -4.19 -1.55 -4.29
N GLU A 571 -4.36 -0.28 -4.70
CA GLU A 571 -4.73 0.10 -6.07
C GLU A 571 -3.73 -0.46 -7.11
N ASN A 572 -2.44 -0.27 -6.86
CA ASN A 572 -1.40 -0.74 -7.78
C ASN A 572 -1.30 -2.27 -7.84
N THR A 573 -1.57 -2.98 -6.74
CA THR A 573 -1.59 -4.45 -6.73
C THR A 573 -2.82 -4.98 -7.46
N ASN A 574 -3.99 -4.40 -7.19
CA ASN A 574 -5.24 -4.83 -7.79
C ASN A 574 -5.27 -4.61 -9.31
N ALA A 575 -4.70 -3.50 -9.78
CA ALA A 575 -4.51 -3.25 -11.20
C ALA A 575 -3.69 -4.35 -11.90
N PHE A 576 -2.69 -4.93 -11.24
CA PHE A 576 -1.92 -6.06 -11.78
C PHE A 576 -2.69 -7.39 -11.73
N ALA A 577 -3.55 -7.59 -10.73
CA ALA A 577 -4.43 -8.76 -10.66
C ALA A 577 -5.35 -8.86 -11.90
N THR A 578 -5.68 -7.73 -12.54
CA THR A 578 -6.37 -7.68 -13.84
C THR A 578 -5.68 -8.54 -14.90
N PHE A 579 -4.34 -8.50 -15.00
CA PHE A 579 -3.60 -9.33 -15.96
C PHE A 579 -3.66 -10.81 -15.58
N ALA A 580 -3.56 -11.10 -14.28
CA ALA A 580 -3.63 -12.47 -13.77
C ALA A 580 -4.99 -13.12 -14.09
N ASN A 581 -6.06 -12.33 -14.01
CA ASN A 581 -7.43 -12.78 -14.25
C ASN A 581 -7.89 -12.56 -15.71
N GLY A 582 -6.99 -12.77 -16.67
CA GLY A 582 -7.34 -12.74 -18.10
C GLY A 582 -7.87 -11.39 -18.61
N GLY A 583 -7.50 -10.29 -17.96
CA GLY A 583 -7.93 -8.93 -18.30
C GLY A 583 -9.20 -8.47 -17.58
N GLN A 584 -9.72 -9.25 -16.64
CA GLN A 584 -10.86 -8.87 -15.79
C GLN A 584 -10.38 -8.25 -14.49
N PHE A 585 -10.73 -6.99 -14.27
CA PHE A 585 -10.54 -6.33 -12.99
C PHE A 585 -11.65 -6.74 -12.05
N ILE A 586 -11.30 -7.13 -10.83
CA ILE A 586 -12.24 -7.34 -9.73
C ILE A 586 -11.78 -6.41 -8.63
N ASP A 587 -12.69 -5.61 -8.08
CA ASP A 587 -12.30 -4.67 -7.03
C ASP A 587 -11.88 -5.41 -5.76
N ALA A 588 -10.80 -4.95 -5.12
CA ALA A 588 -10.21 -5.64 -4.00
C ALA A 588 -10.96 -5.29 -2.72
N TYR A 589 -11.32 -6.29 -1.94
CA TYR A 589 -12.16 -6.09 -0.77
C TYR A 589 -11.62 -6.80 0.47
N MET A 590 -11.88 -6.22 1.65
CA MET A 590 -11.45 -6.75 2.94
C MET A 590 -12.62 -7.18 3.84
N ILE A 591 -13.82 -6.61 3.66
CA ILE A 591 -15.02 -6.99 4.40
C ILE A 591 -15.81 -7.98 3.55
N ASP A 592 -15.90 -9.22 4.01
CA ASP A 592 -16.63 -10.30 3.37
C ASP A 592 -18.14 -10.12 3.56
N ARG A 593 -18.57 -9.97 4.81
CA ARG A 593 -19.95 -9.71 5.18
C ARG A 593 -20.06 -9.03 6.55
N ILE A 594 -21.20 -8.40 6.80
CA ILE A 594 -21.57 -7.83 8.10
C ILE A 594 -22.92 -8.41 8.49
N GLU A 595 -22.99 -8.97 9.69
CA GLU A 595 -24.23 -9.46 10.31
C GLU A 595 -24.68 -8.52 11.43
N ASP A 596 -25.99 -8.34 11.60
CA ASP A 596 -26.57 -7.67 12.76
C ASP A 596 -26.63 -8.59 14.01
N LEU A 597 -27.14 -8.05 15.13
CA LEU A 597 -27.29 -8.79 16.39
C LEU A 597 -28.16 -10.04 16.30
N ASP A 598 -29.16 -10.02 15.41
CA ASP A 598 -30.08 -11.14 15.18
C ASP A 598 -29.47 -12.21 14.25
N GLY A 599 -28.30 -11.92 13.66
CA GLY A 599 -27.62 -12.79 12.70
C GLY A 599 -28.11 -12.62 11.27
N ASN A 600 -28.82 -11.53 10.95
CA ASN A 600 -29.16 -11.21 9.57
C ASN A 600 -27.96 -10.57 8.88
N ILE A 601 -27.66 -11.02 7.67
CA ILE A 601 -26.63 -10.40 6.82
C ILE A 601 -27.17 -9.07 6.29
N ILE A 602 -26.53 -7.97 6.67
CA ILE A 602 -26.88 -6.61 6.21
C ILE A 602 -25.95 -6.11 5.10
N TYR A 603 -24.82 -6.78 4.91
CA TYR A 603 -23.90 -6.57 3.80
C TYR A 603 -23.19 -7.89 3.50
N GLU A 604 -23.05 -8.22 2.22
CA GLU A 604 -22.20 -9.30 1.71
C GLU A 604 -21.57 -8.78 0.42
N HIS A 605 -20.26 -9.00 0.26
CA HIS A 605 -19.57 -8.50 -0.93
C HIS A 605 -19.95 -9.29 -2.17
N GLU A 606 -20.40 -8.59 -3.21
CA GLU A 606 -20.68 -9.16 -4.52
C GLU A 606 -19.54 -8.87 -5.49
N VAL A 607 -18.99 -9.93 -6.10
CA VAL A 607 -17.91 -9.81 -7.07
C VAL A 607 -18.48 -9.35 -8.41
N GLU A 608 -18.07 -8.17 -8.86
CA GLU A 608 -18.46 -7.58 -10.15
C GLU A 608 -17.24 -7.40 -11.08
N PRO A 609 -16.94 -8.38 -11.96
CA PRO A 609 -15.79 -8.28 -12.84
C PRO A 609 -15.99 -7.25 -13.96
N VAL A 610 -14.99 -6.40 -14.17
CA VAL A 610 -14.92 -5.42 -15.26
C VAL A 610 -13.89 -5.89 -16.29
N GLN A 611 -14.31 -6.13 -17.54
CA GLN A 611 -13.37 -6.46 -18.61
C GLN A 611 -12.57 -5.22 -19.03
N VAL A 612 -11.28 -5.20 -18.69
CA VAL A 612 -10.36 -4.09 -19.00
C VAL A 612 -9.58 -4.37 -20.29
N PHE A 613 -8.95 -5.54 -20.38
CA PHE A 613 -8.14 -5.96 -21.54
C PHE A 613 -8.65 -7.29 -22.08
N SER A 614 -8.41 -7.60 -23.36
CA SER A 614 -8.68 -8.95 -23.87
C SER A 614 -7.79 -10.00 -23.20
N PRO A 615 -8.25 -11.27 -23.06
CA PRO A 615 -7.39 -12.35 -22.55
C PRO A 615 -6.09 -12.52 -23.34
N GLU A 616 -6.13 -12.28 -24.66
CA GLU A 616 -4.95 -12.27 -25.52
C GLU A 616 -3.94 -11.18 -25.11
N THR A 617 -4.39 -9.94 -24.89
CA THR A 617 -3.52 -8.85 -24.44
C THR A 617 -2.93 -9.14 -23.08
N SER A 618 -3.75 -9.58 -22.11
CA SER A 618 -3.29 -9.93 -20.77
C SER A 618 -2.22 -11.01 -20.82
N TYR A 619 -2.43 -12.09 -21.57
CA TYR A 619 -1.43 -13.14 -21.73
C TYR A 619 -0.11 -12.63 -22.35
N ILE A 620 -0.18 -11.80 -23.39
CA ILE A 620 1.02 -11.24 -24.03
C ILE A 620 1.80 -10.35 -23.04
N VAL A 621 1.10 -9.52 -22.27
CA VAL A 621 1.73 -8.66 -21.25
C VAL A 621 2.33 -9.51 -20.13
N THR A 622 1.63 -10.54 -19.66
CA THR A 622 2.15 -11.51 -18.68
C THR A 622 3.41 -12.20 -19.21
N ASP A 623 3.42 -12.64 -20.46
CA ASP A 623 4.61 -13.23 -21.09
C ASP A 623 5.80 -12.27 -21.11
N MET A 624 5.59 -10.99 -21.46
CA MET A 624 6.64 -9.97 -21.40
C MET A 624 7.09 -9.66 -19.96
N LEU A 625 6.19 -9.75 -18.98
CA LEU A 625 6.50 -9.49 -17.56
C LEU A 625 7.23 -10.66 -16.88
N ARG A 626 7.19 -11.88 -17.43
CA ARG A 626 8.08 -12.98 -17.00
C ARG A 626 9.55 -12.64 -17.24
N ASP A 627 9.87 -11.95 -18.35
CA ASP A 627 11.23 -11.54 -18.69
C ASP A 627 11.84 -10.60 -17.63
N VAL A 628 10.98 -9.87 -16.90
CA VAL A 628 11.41 -9.00 -15.78
C VAL A 628 12.07 -9.82 -14.67
N LEU A 629 11.59 -11.04 -14.43
CA LEU A 629 12.12 -11.99 -13.44
C LEU A 629 13.25 -12.86 -14.00
N GLU A 630 13.25 -13.17 -15.30
CA GLU A 630 14.28 -14.00 -15.95
C GLU A 630 15.60 -13.26 -16.12
N TYR A 631 15.58 -12.09 -16.76
CA TYR A 631 16.79 -11.31 -17.04
C TYR A 631 16.63 -9.81 -16.77
N GLY A 632 15.46 -9.37 -16.32
CA GLY A 632 15.16 -7.96 -16.08
C GLY A 632 15.46 -7.45 -14.67
N THR A 633 14.67 -6.46 -14.26
CA THR A 633 14.86 -5.73 -13.00
C THR A 633 14.44 -6.48 -11.73
N ALA A 634 13.73 -7.61 -11.86
CA ALA A 634 13.23 -8.41 -10.73
C ALA A 634 13.98 -9.75 -10.53
N THR A 635 15.10 -9.96 -11.23
CA THR A 635 15.92 -11.19 -11.13
C THR A 635 16.30 -11.58 -9.70
N ARG A 636 16.54 -10.58 -8.84
CA ARG A 636 16.85 -10.85 -7.43
C ARG A 636 15.66 -11.49 -6.69
N ALA A 637 14.43 -11.03 -6.92
CA ALA A 637 13.24 -11.60 -6.32
C ALA A 637 13.14 -13.10 -6.66
N ARG A 638 13.22 -13.45 -7.95
CA ARG A 638 13.19 -14.85 -8.41
C ARG A 638 14.27 -15.71 -7.75
N SER A 639 15.52 -15.23 -7.70
CA SER A 639 16.63 -15.97 -7.08
C SER A 639 16.53 -16.15 -5.56
N THR A 640 15.61 -15.43 -4.91
CA THR A 640 15.39 -15.45 -3.45
C THR A 640 14.17 -16.30 -3.06
N LEU A 641 13.29 -16.61 -4.01
CA LEU A 641 12.18 -17.54 -3.78
C LEU A 641 12.73 -18.95 -3.49
N LYS A 642 12.11 -19.66 -2.55
CA LYS A 642 12.48 -21.05 -2.21
C LYS A 642 11.71 -22.10 -3.03
N PHE A 643 10.87 -21.64 -3.94
CA PHE A 643 10.00 -22.45 -4.80
C PHE A 643 9.98 -21.82 -6.21
N SER A 644 9.36 -22.48 -7.17
CA SER A 644 9.39 -22.06 -8.59
C SER A 644 8.00 -22.11 -9.21
N SER A 645 7.30 -20.98 -9.20
CA SER A 645 5.99 -20.81 -9.83
C SER A 645 6.03 -19.91 -11.07
N ASP A 646 4.96 -19.94 -11.86
CA ASP A 646 4.78 -19.13 -13.08
C ASP A 646 4.44 -17.66 -12.75
N PHE A 647 5.42 -16.94 -12.20
CA PHE A 647 5.29 -15.53 -11.86
C PHE A 647 5.59 -14.60 -13.03
N ALA A 648 4.82 -13.52 -13.11
CA ALA A 648 5.13 -12.29 -13.82
C ALA A 648 5.29 -11.16 -12.79
N ALA A 649 6.14 -10.16 -13.06
CA ALA A 649 6.33 -9.06 -12.12
C ALA A 649 6.79 -7.76 -12.78
N LYS A 650 6.61 -6.64 -12.08
CA LYS A 650 7.19 -5.35 -12.48
C LYS A 650 7.72 -4.58 -11.27
N THR A 651 8.91 -4.03 -11.42
CA THR A 651 9.49 -3.07 -10.46
C THR A 651 9.10 -1.63 -10.80
N GLY A 652 9.06 -0.78 -9.78
CA GLY A 652 8.97 0.66 -9.89
C GLY A 652 10.04 1.35 -9.05
N THR A 653 10.61 2.43 -9.56
CA THR A 653 11.51 3.33 -8.84
C THR A 653 11.12 4.75 -9.23
N THR A 654 10.89 5.62 -8.25
CA THR A 654 10.63 7.04 -8.49
C THR A 654 11.93 7.84 -8.56
N ASN A 655 11.84 9.10 -8.98
CA ASN A 655 13.00 10.01 -8.98
C ASN A 655 13.66 10.07 -7.59
N ASP A 656 14.98 10.21 -7.59
CA ASP A 656 15.83 10.20 -6.40
C ASP A 656 15.68 8.94 -5.53
N HIS A 657 15.06 7.86 -6.03
CA HIS A 657 14.77 6.64 -5.27
C HIS A 657 13.96 6.92 -4.00
N ASN A 658 13.03 7.88 -4.04
CA ASN A 658 12.18 8.19 -2.89
C ASN A 658 11.25 7.00 -2.54
N ASP A 659 10.77 6.32 -3.59
CA ASP A 659 9.87 5.18 -3.49
C ASP A 659 10.34 4.05 -4.41
N VAL A 660 10.29 2.83 -3.92
CA VAL A 660 10.54 1.62 -4.70
C VAL A 660 9.42 0.61 -4.53
N TRP A 661 9.11 -0.08 -5.62
CA TRP A 661 7.97 -0.98 -5.75
C TRP A 661 8.38 -2.29 -6.39
N LEU A 662 7.69 -3.36 -6.01
CA LEU A 662 7.61 -4.59 -6.78
C LEU A 662 6.19 -5.13 -6.66
N VAL A 663 5.54 -5.33 -7.81
CA VAL A 663 4.25 -6.02 -7.90
C VAL A 663 4.48 -7.28 -8.72
N GLY A 664 4.16 -8.43 -8.15
CA GLY A 664 4.33 -9.73 -8.79
C GLY A 664 3.09 -10.58 -8.60
N TYR A 665 2.75 -11.38 -9.60
CA TYR A 665 1.54 -12.18 -9.64
C TYR A 665 1.75 -13.50 -10.39
N ASN A 666 1.03 -14.54 -9.98
CA ASN A 666 0.84 -15.79 -10.71
C ASN A 666 -0.67 -15.95 -11.00
N PRO A 667 -1.19 -17.09 -11.48
CA PRO A 667 -2.63 -17.24 -11.73
C PRO A 667 -3.51 -17.00 -10.50
N ASN A 668 -3.06 -17.37 -9.29
CA ASN A 668 -3.90 -17.39 -8.09
C ASN A 668 -3.74 -16.17 -7.18
N ILE A 669 -2.53 -15.62 -7.06
CA ILE A 669 -2.21 -14.56 -6.11
C ILE A 669 -1.41 -13.42 -6.75
N SER A 670 -1.72 -12.19 -6.32
CA SER A 670 -0.92 -10.97 -6.57
C SER A 670 -0.38 -10.42 -5.26
N LEU A 671 0.90 -10.06 -5.22
CA LEU A 671 1.55 -9.41 -4.08
C LEU A 671 2.23 -8.11 -4.53
N GLY A 672 1.82 -6.99 -3.96
CA GLY A 672 2.50 -5.71 -4.11
C GLY A 672 3.29 -5.35 -2.86
N VAL A 673 4.45 -4.73 -3.05
CA VAL A 673 5.30 -4.23 -1.98
C VAL A 673 5.84 -2.85 -2.36
N TRP A 674 5.69 -1.90 -1.45
CA TRP A 674 6.30 -0.57 -1.48
C TRP A 674 7.29 -0.41 -0.33
N MET A 675 8.36 0.33 -0.58
CA MET A 675 9.21 0.90 0.47
C MET A 675 9.51 2.37 0.17
N GLY A 676 9.54 3.19 1.22
CA GLY A 676 9.86 4.61 1.16
C GLY A 676 9.85 5.25 2.54
N TYR A 677 10.23 6.52 2.64
CA TYR A 677 10.10 7.27 3.90
C TYR A 677 8.75 7.97 3.98
N THR A 678 8.29 8.27 5.21
CA THR A 678 7.07 9.06 5.43
C THR A 678 7.16 10.43 4.76
N LYS A 679 8.33 11.09 4.80
CA LYS A 679 8.60 12.31 4.03
C LYS A 679 9.40 11.97 2.78
N ASN A 680 9.32 12.81 1.75
CA ASN A 680 10.10 12.61 0.52
C ASN A 680 11.59 12.69 0.82
N LYS A 681 12.24 11.53 0.87
CA LYS A 681 13.68 11.35 1.09
C LYS A 681 14.18 10.17 0.27
N SER A 682 15.38 10.30 -0.26
CA SER A 682 16.01 9.26 -1.06
C SER A 682 16.35 8.02 -0.23
N LEU A 683 15.94 6.85 -0.71
CA LEU A 683 16.39 5.56 -0.18
C LEU A 683 17.85 5.26 -0.56
N ASN A 684 18.41 5.94 -1.57
CA ASN A 684 19.74 5.66 -2.08
C ASN A 684 20.81 6.36 -1.25
N GLN A 685 21.33 5.65 -0.25
CA GLN A 685 22.40 6.13 0.61
C GLN A 685 23.71 5.42 0.22
N PHE A 686 24.69 6.16 -0.28
CA PHE A 686 26.00 5.65 -0.69
C PHE A 686 26.92 5.38 0.52
N ASN A 687 26.43 4.65 1.52
CA ASN A 687 27.15 4.36 2.75
C ASN A 687 27.66 2.90 2.82
N ASN A 688 27.55 2.13 1.72
CA ASN A 688 27.92 0.71 1.60
C ASN A 688 27.31 -0.23 2.66
N THR A 689 26.33 0.25 3.45
CA THR A 689 25.70 -0.53 4.51
C THR A 689 24.49 -1.30 3.99
N TYR A 690 23.78 -0.71 3.03
CA TYR A 690 22.57 -1.27 2.44
C TYR A 690 22.75 -1.47 0.94
N GLY A 691 22.14 -2.53 0.40
CA GLY A 691 22.08 -2.74 -1.04
C GLY A 691 21.27 -1.66 -1.77
N GLN A 692 21.36 -1.64 -3.09
CA GLN A 692 20.55 -0.76 -3.95
C GLN A 692 19.05 -0.84 -3.56
N PRO A 693 18.31 0.29 -3.53
CA PRO A 693 16.89 0.31 -3.17
C PRO A 693 16.04 -0.75 -3.90
N SER A 694 16.27 -0.92 -5.21
CA SER A 694 15.57 -1.91 -6.04
C SER A 694 15.85 -3.36 -5.61
N THR A 695 17.09 -3.68 -5.24
CA THR A 695 17.47 -5.00 -4.72
C THR A 695 16.83 -5.29 -3.37
N ARG A 696 16.67 -4.26 -2.53
CA ARG A 696 16.02 -4.39 -1.21
C ARG A 696 14.53 -4.72 -1.35
N VAL A 697 13.77 -4.00 -2.20
CA VAL A 697 12.34 -4.31 -2.41
C VAL A 697 12.14 -5.70 -3.02
N ASN A 698 13.02 -6.11 -3.94
CA ASN A 698 13.03 -7.46 -4.50
C ASN A 698 13.14 -8.55 -3.42
N THR A 699 14.09 -8.35 -2.49
CA THR A 699 14.36 -9.32 -1.43
C THR A 699 13.23 -9.34 -0.40
N LEU A 700 12.65 -8.17 -0.09
CA LEU A 700 11.50 -8.07 0.81
C LEU A 700 10.25 -8.74 0.21
N TRP A 701 9.95 -8.48 -1.06
CA TRP A 701 8.85 -9.14 -1.77
C TRP A 701 9.00 -10.66 -1.76
N ALA A 702 10.20 -11.18 -2.05
CA ALA A 702 10.44 -12.62 -1.99
C ALA A 702 10.34 -13.16 -0.56
N SER A 703 10.76 -12.40 0.46
CA SER A 703 10.62 -12.79 1.87
C SER A 703 9.15 -12.90 2.30
N LEU A 704 8.31 -11.96 1.88
CA LEU A 704 6.87 -11.97 2.15
C LEU A 704 6.18 -13.10 1.36
N MET A 705 6.50 -13.26 0.07
CA MET A 705 5.93 -14.36 -0.73
C MET A 705 6.34 -15.74 -0.20
N ASN A 706 7.60 -15.89 0.26
CA ASN A 706 8.06 -17.12 0.92
C ASN A 706 7.29 -17.41 2.22
N SER A 707 6.88 -16.39 2.99
CA SER A 707 6.12 -16.61 4.22
C SER A 707 4.66 -16.96 3.94
N ILE A 708 4.04 -16.41 2.88
CA ILE A 708 2.73 -16.86 2.40
C ILE A 708 2.80 -18.32 1.92
N TYR A 709 3.85 -18.68 1.17
CA TYR A 709 4.08 -20.06 0.73
C TYR A 709 4.19 -21.05 1.91
N ASP A 710 4.81 -20.66 3.03
CA ASP A 710 4.89 -21.54 4.22
C ASP A 710 3.52 -21.85 4.83
N VAL A 711 2.54 -20.97 4.63
CA VAL A 711 1.17 -21.12 5.14
C VAL A 711 0.31 -21.87 4.14
N ASN A 712 0.36 -21.48 2.85
CA ASN A 712 -0.45 -22.09 1.79
C ASN A 712 0.37 -22.26 0.49
N PRO A 713 1.09 -23.39 0.34
CA PRO A 713 1.86 -23.68 -0.86
C PRO A 713 1.02 -23.78 -2.13
N GLU A 714 -0.20 -24.33 -2.06
CA GLU A 714 -1.06 -24.57 -3.23
C GLU A 714 -1.56 -23.25 -3.85
N LEU A 715 -1.78 -22.23 -3.04
CA LEU A 715 -2.12 -20.89 -3.52
C LEU A 715 -0.94 -20.22 -4.24
N VAL A 716 0.27 -20.36 -3.70
CA VAL A 716 1.44 -19.60 -4.14
C VAL A 716 2.25 -20.31 -5.24
N ASP A 717 2.20 -21.64 -5.27
CA ASP A 717 2.81 -22.47 -6.31
C ASP A 717 1.76 -23.44 -6.91
N PRO A 718 0.74 -22.90 -7.59
CA PRO A 718 -0.30 -23.73 -8.18
C PRO A 718 0.26 -24.58 -9.32
N ALA A 719 -0.34 -25.75 -9.53
CA ALA A 719 -0.03 -26.60 -10.67
C ALA A 719 -0.42 -25.96 -12.01
N GLU A 720 -1.39 -25.04 -11.98
CA GLU A 720 -1.85 -24.30 -13.14
C GLU A 720 -0.89 -23.17 -13.52
N GLN A 721 -0.64 -23.04 -14.81
CA GLN A 721 0.15 -21.95 -15.41
C GLN A 721 -0.77 -21.08 -16.25
N PHE A 722 -0.33 -19.86 -16.61
CA PHE A 722 -1.11 -19.03 -17.52
C PHE A 722 -1.31 -19.74 -18.86
N GLN A 723 -2.57 -19.95 -19.23
CA GLN A 723 -2.93 -20.63 -20.46
C GLN A 723 -2.92 -19.64 -21.63
N ARG A 724 -2.22 -20.01 -22.70
CA ARG A 724 -2.13 -19.20 -23.92
C ARG A 724 -3.48 -19.21 -24.67
N PRO A 725 -4.15 -18.06 -24.86
CA PRO A 725 -5.35 -18.01 -25.68
C PRO A 725 -5.06 -18.34 -27.16
N ALA A 726 -6.03 -18.94 -27.86
CA ALA A 726 -5.84 -19.44 -29.23
C ALA A 726 -5.45 -18.34 -30.25
N ASN A 727 -5.88 -17.10 -30.03
CA ASN A 727 -5.57 -15.96 -30.91
C ASN A 727 -4.27 -15.24 -30.54
N VAL A 728 -3.56 -15.67 -29.49
CA VAL A 728 -2.16 -15.28 -29.30
C VAL A 728 -1.31 -16.12 -30.24
N VAL A 729 -0.72 -15.51 -31.26
CA VAL A 729 -0.02 -16.21 -32.34
C VAL A 729 1.42 -15.73 -32.44
N ASN A 730 2.31 -16.63 -32.84
CA ASN A 730 3.68 -16.25 -33.16
C ASN A 730 3.70 -15.77 -34.63
N ALA A 731 4.19 -14.56 -34.89
CA ALA A 731 4.28 -14.01 -36.23
C ALA A 731 5.67 -13.40 -36.48
N SER A 732 6.16 -13.52 -37.71
CA SER A 732 7.43 -12.94 -38.12
C SER A 732 7.26 -11.49 -38.56
N PHE A 733 8.24 -10.66 -38.20
CA PHE A 733 8.27 -9.23 -38.51
C PHE A 733 9.71 -8.75 -38.70
N CYS A 734 9.88 -7.59 -39.33
CA CYS A 734 11.17 -6.93 -39.38
C CYS A 734 11.48 -6.28 -38.04
N GLY A 735 12.59 -6.65 -37.40
CA GLY A 735 12.99 -6.16 -36.08
C GLY A 735 13.36 -4.67 -36.01
N ILE A 736 13.30 -3.95 -37.15
CA ILE A 736 13.50 -2.50 -37.22
C ILE A 736 12.17 -1.78 -37.29
N SER A 737 11.26 -2.18 -38.18
CA SER A 737 9.97 -1.52 -38.39
C SER A 737 8.82 -2.08 -37.58
N GLY A 738 8.85 -3.37 -37.21
CA GLY A 738 7.69 -4.09 -36.69
C GLY A 738 6.72 -4.56 -37.78
N ASP A 739 6.97 -4.18 -39.04
CA ASP A 739 6.17 -4.54 -40.20
C ASP A 739 6.50 -5.96 -40.70
N ALA A 740 5.69 -6.50 -41.62
CA ALA A 740 5.93 -7.81 -42.23
C ALA A 740 7.30 -7.83 -42.95
N PRO A 741 8.09 -8.92 -42.85
CA PRO A 741 9.45 -8.97 -43.37
C PRO A 741 9.57 -8.60 -44.86
N SER A 742 10.40 -7.60 -45.16
CA SER A 742 10.85 -7.33 -46.52
C SER A 742 12.01 -8.24 -46.92
N THR A 743 12.32 -8.31 -48.22
CA THR A 743 13.54 -8.98 -48.70
C THR A 743 14.79 -8.34 -48.11
N ALA A 744 14.83 -7.00 -48.00
CA ALA A 744 15.96 -6.28 -47.42
C ALA A 744 16.15 -6.64 -45.95
N CYS A 745 15.08 -6.67 -45.16
CA CYS A 745 15.14 -7.04 -43.75
C CYS A 745 15.55 -8.52 -43.55
N SER A 746 15.06 -9.40 -44.43
CA SER A 746 15.46 -10.81 -44.45
C SER A 746 16.94 -10.99 -44.75
N GLN A 747 17.46 -10.31 -45.79
CA GLN A 747 18.88 -10.36 -46.15
C GLN A 747 19.79 -9.74 -45.08
N ALA A 748 19.29 -8.73 -44.35
CA ALA A 748 20.00 -8.12 -43.23
C ALA A 748 20.02 -9.00 -41.97
N GLY A 749 19.29 -10.14 -41.94
CA GLY A 749 19.19 -10.98 -40.74
C GLY A 749 18.38 -10.33 -39.60
N LEU A 750 17.53 -9.37 -39.95
CA LEU A 750 16.78 -8.55 -39.00
C LEU A 750 15.35 -9.06 -38.77
N VAL A 751 14.96 -10.18 -39.39
CA VAL A 751 13.67 -10.82 -39.11
C VAL A 751 13.67 -11.39 -37.70
N ARG A 752 12.58 -11.14 -36.98
CA ARG A 752 12.28 -11.63 -35.64
C ARG A 752 10.90 -12.30 -35.66
N SER A 753 10.61 -13.08 -34.64
CA SER A 753 9.30 -13.70 -34.46
C SER A 753 8.92 -13.63 -32.99
N ASP A 754 7.70 -13.20 -32.71
CA ASP A 754 7.21 -13.04 -31.34
C ASP A 754 5.68 -13.09 -31.30
N LEU A 755 5.09 -12.92 -30.11
CA LEU A 755 3.67 -13.00 -29.84
C LEU A 755 2.91 -11.75 -30.28
N PHE A 756 1.79 -11.99 -30.95
CA PHE A 756 0.83 -10.98 -31.39
C PHE A 756 -0.61 -11.42 -31.07
N ASN A 757 -1.47 -10.44 -30.82
CA ASN A 757 -2.91 -10.66 -30.66
C ASN A 757 -3.57 -10.63 -32.06
N ARG A 758 -3.90 -11.80 -32.61
CA ARG A 758 -4.48 -11.96 -33.96
C ARG A 758 -5.76 -11.14 -34.15
N ASN A 759 -6.51 -10.87 -33.09
CA ASN A 759 -7.79 -10.15 -33.18
C ASN A 759 -7.60 -8.68 -33.54
N VAL A 760 -6.46 -8.08 -33.16
CA VAL A 760 -6.23 -6.64 -33.30
C VAL A 760 -5.02 -6.31 -34.18
N PHE A 761 -3.97 -7.15 -34.18
CA PHE A 761 -2.76 -6.86 -34.94
C PHE A 761 -1.96 -8.11 -35.31
N ILE A 762 -1.73 -8.26 -36.61
CA ILE A 762 -0.66 -9.08 -37.18
C ILE A 762 0.06 -8.20 -38.22
N PRO A 763 1.41 -8.15 -38.20
CA PRO A 763 2.18 -7.43 -39.20
C PRO A 763 1.80 -7.91 -40.62
N SER A 764 1.28 -6.99 -41.43
CA SER A 764 0.78 -7.27 -42.79
C SER A 764 1.27 -6.28 -43.83
N ARG A 765 1.53 -5.03 -43.43
CA ARG A 765 2.26 -4.06 -44.24
C ARG A 765 3.69 -4.58 -44.43
N ILE A 766 4.20 -4.55 -45.66
CA ILE A 766 5.59 -4.93 -45.95
C ILE A 766 6.53 -3.83 -45.45
N ASP A 767 7.58 -4.24 -44.74
CA ASP A 767 8.63 -3.37 -44.25
C ASP A 767 9.27 -2.50 -45.35
N ASP A 768 9.38 -1.21 -45.07
CA ASP A 768 10.05 -0.20 -45.90
C ASP A 768 11.19 0.52 -45.16
N SER A 769 11.59 0.01 -43.97
CA SER A 769 12.60 0.66 -43.11
C SER A 769 14.00 0.62 -43.68
N LEU A 770 14.27 -0.33 -44.56
CA LEU A 770 15.55 -0.53 -45.20
C LEU A 770 15.47 -0.17 -46.68
N SER A 771 16.34 0.73 -47.10
CA SER A 771 16.59 1.00 -48.51
C SER A 771 17.88 0.31 -48.94
N GLY A 772 17.87 -0.32 -50.12
CA GLY A 772 19.10 -0.77 -50.76
C GLY A 772 19.88 0.46 -51.22
N SER A 773 20.81 0.95 -50.40
CA SER A 773 21.61 2.12 -50.73
C SER A 773 22.98 1.70 -51.24
N SER A 774 23.20 1.88 -52.54
CA SER A 774 24.54 2.07 -53.10
C SER A 774 25.31 3.08 -52.25
N SER A 775 26.49 2.73 -51.75
CA SER A 775 27.29 3.61 -50.88
C SER A 775 28.67 3.92 -51.48
N VAL A 776 29.25 5.04 -51.07
CA VAL A 776 30.63 5.44 -51.40
C VAL A 776 31.40 5.81 -50.14
N MET A 777 32.72 5.65 -50.18
CA MET A 777 33.60 6.03 -49.08
C MET A 777 34.12 7.46 -49.30
N ILE A 778 34.09 8.30 -48.26
CA ILE A 778 34.72 9.62 -48.22
C ILE A 778 35.41 9.80 -46.86
N GLY A 779 36.72 10.02 -46.87
CA GLY A 779 37.52 10.14 -45.66
C GLY A 779 37.44 8.89 -44.76
N GLY A 780 37.24 7.71 -45.33
CA GLY A 780 37.08 6.46 -44.58
C GLY A 780 35.71 6.27 -43.91
N LYS A 781 34.71 7.11 -44.21
CA LYS A 781 33.31 6.94 -43.79
C LYS A 781 32.43 6.66 -45.01
N ALA A 782 31.39 5.85 -44.85
CA ALA A 782 30.48 5.49 -45.92
C ALA A 782 29.26 6.43 -45.96
N TYR A 783 28.91 6.91 -47.15
CA TYR A 783 27.80 7.83 -47.44
C TYR A 783 26.90 7.25 -48.54
N ILE A 784 25.64 7.68 -48.59
CA ILE A 784 24.69 7.30 -49.65
C ILE A 784 25.20 7.86 -50.99
N ALA A 785 25.31 7.01 -52.02
CA ALA A 785 25.64 7.45 -53.38
C ALA A 785 24.51 8.33 -53.95
N LEU A 786 24.88 9.42 -54.61
CA LEU A 786 23.95 10.28 -55.35
C LEU A 786 23.60 9.61 -56.69
N ASP A 787 22.50 10.03 -57.32
CA ASP A 787 22.14 9.56 -58.68
C ASP A 787 23.24 9.88 -59.71
N SER A 788 24.03 10.93 -59.46
CA SER A 788 25.16 11.32 -60.30
C SER A 788 26.48 10.64 -59.93
N THR A 789 26.55 9.90 -58.82
CA THR A 789 27.78 9.26 -58.36
C THR A 789 28.25 8.20 -59.36
N PRO A 790 29.49 8.25 -59.86
CA PRO A 790 29.94 7.29 -60.87
C PRO A 790 29.98 5.85 -60.33
N SER A 791 29.37 4.94 -61.08
CA SER A 791 29.11 3.55 -60.66
C SER A 791 30.34 2.75 -60.24
N GLU A 792 31.52 3.08 -60.75
CA GLU A 792 32.77 2.39 -60.44
C GLU A 792 33.31 2.68 -59.03
N PHE A 793 32.89 3.79 -58.42
CA PHE A 793 33.21 4.14 -57.02
C PHE A 793 32.16 3.62 -56.03
N VAL A 794 30.99 3.23 -56.53
CA VAL A 794 29.90 2.68 -55.72
C VAL A 794 30.27 1.28 -55.23
N THR A 795 30.02 1.05 -53.95
CA THR A 795 30.07 -0.27 -53.33
C THR A 795 28.64 -0.69 -52.96
N THR A 796 28.19 -1.84 -53.45
CA THR A 796 26.94 -2.45 -53.00
C THR A 796 27.22 -3.11 -51.64
N SER A 797 27.19 -2.32 -50.58
CA SER A 797 27.38 -2.82 -49.23
C SER A 797 26.41 -2.12 -48.28
N GLY A 798 25.37 -2.84 -47.87
CA GLY A 798 24.51 -2.50 -46.75
C GLY A 798 23.12 -2.00 -47.12
N SER A 799 22.15 -2.41 -46.29
CA SER A 799 20.80 -1.84 -46.26
C SER A 799 20.80 -0.66 -45.30
N GLY A 800 20.72 0.58 -45.79
CA GLY A 800 20.65 1.78 -44.94
C GLY A 800 19.23 2.07 -44.46
N ILE A 801 19.07 2.70 -43.28
CA ILE A 801 17.75 3.16 -42.82
C ILE A 801 17.18 4.14 -43.82
N ASN A 802 15.97 3.86 -44.28
CA ASN A 802 15.16 4.76 -45.08
C ASN A 802 14.89 6.07 -44.27
N PRO A 803 15.31 7.25 -44.76
CA PRO A 803 15.11 8.51 -44.04
C PRO A 803 13.65 8.81 -43.69
N GLN A 804 12.71 8.45 -44.59
CA GLN A 804 11.28 8.60 -44.33
C GLN A 804 10.79 7.68 -43.21
N PHE A 805 11.40 6.50 -43.06
CA PHE A 805 11.14 5.63 -41.93
C PHE A 805 11.69 6.23 -40.62
N ALA A 806 12.93 6.76 -40.63
CA ALA A 806 13.53 7.38 -39.46
C ALA A 806 12.70 8.56 -38.91
N GLU A 807 12.21 9.42 -39.80
CA GLU A 807 11.31 10.52 -39.43
C GLU A 807 9.98 9.99 -38.85
N ARG A 808 9.39 8.97 -39.49
CA ARG A 808 8.13 8.37 -39.05
C ARG A 808 8.25 7.70 -37.68
N ILE A 809 9.32 6.98 -37.40
CA ILE A 809 9.48 6.22 -36.15
C ILE A 809 9.89 7.11 -34.97
N LEU A 810 10.60 8.22 -35.22
CA LEU A 810 10.87 9.23 -34.19
C LEU A 810 9.62 10.04 -33.81
N GLY A 811 8.68 10.16 -34.74
CA GLY A 811 7.38 10.79 -34.53
C GLY A 811 7.50 12.28 -34.18
N ARG A 812 6.43 12.84 -33.59
CA ARG A 812 6.35 14.27 -33.23
C ARG A 812 7.35 14.71 -32.15
N LEU A 813 7.90 13.76 -31.39
CA LEU A 813 8.91 14.04 -30.37
C LEU A 813 10.32 14.26 -30.98
N GLY A 814 10.54 13.84 -32.23
CA GLY A 814 11.85 13.94 -32.89
C GLY A 814 12.93 13.13 -32.16
N GLY A 815 14.17 13.60 -32.23
CA GLY A 815 15.36 12.93 -31.69
C GLY A 815 16.47 12.87 -32.74
N ASP A 816 17.65 12.39 -32.34
CA ASP A 816 18.77 12.20 -33.26
C ASP A 816 18.59 10.89 -34.05
N PRO A 817 18.28 10.93 -35.36
CA PRO A 817 18.07 9.72 -36.16
C PRO A 817 19.33 8.85 -36.26
N THR A 818 20.52 9.38 -36.00
CA THR A 818 21.76 8.61 -35.97
C THR A 818 21.84 7.66 -34.76
N LYS A 819 21.01 7.90 -33.73
CA LYS A 819 20.90 7.08 -32.51
C LYS A 819 19.89 5.94 -32.62
N LEU A 820 19.09 5.87 -33.69
CA LEU A 820 18.14 4.77 -33.89
C LEU A 820 18.85 3.41 -34.06
N TRP A 821 20.11 3.41 -34.47
CA TRP A 821 20.85 2.20 -34.74
C TRP A 821 21.56 1.68 -33.48
N PRO A 822 21.26 0.46 -33.02
CA PRO A 822 21.93 -0.11 -31.85
C PRO A 822 23.43 -0.28 -32.10
N THR A 823 24.25 -0.02 -31.08
CA THR A 823 25.70 -0.27 -31.13
C THR A 823 25.98 -1.77 -31.29
N GLY A 824 26.65 -2.19 -32.38
CA GLY A 824 27.14 -3.57 -32.55
C GLY A 824 26.71 -4.33 -33.81
N THR A 825 25.83 -3.77 -34.64
CA THR A 825 25.48 -4.36 -35.96
C THR A 825 26.53 -3.99 -37.01
N SER A 826 27.26 -4.98 -37.52
CA SER A 826 28.45 -4.83 -38.37
C SER A 826 28.19 -4.65 -39.87
N ASN A 827 26.95 -4.69 -40.34
CA ASN A 827 26.63 -4.78 -41.79
C ASN A 827 25.69 -3.69 -42.34
N VAL A 828 25.50 -2.57 -41.64
CA VAL A 828 24.62 -1.48 -42.10
C VAL A 828 25.32 -0.14 -42.03
N VAL A 829 25.35 0.54 -43.17
CA VAL A 829 26.02 1.81 -43.41
C VAL A 829 25.14 2.96 -42.95
N SER A 830 25.69 3.90 -42.18
CA SER A 830 24.96 5.09 -41.71
C SER A 830 24.40 5.88 -42.90
N SER A 831 23.14 6.29 -42.79
CA SER A 831 22.36 7.09 -43.75
C SER A 831 22.85 8.54 -43.91
N ALA A 832 24.13 8.82 -43.69
CA ALA A 832 24.69 10.15 -43.87
C ALA A 832 24.64 10.52 -45.37
N LYS A 833 23.83 11.52 -45.70
CA LYS A 833 23.94 12.23 -46.98
C LYS A 833 25.14 13.16 -46.89
N PHE A 834 26.09 13.04 -47.82
CA PHE A 834 27.18 13.98 -47.94
C PHE A 834 26.71 15.19 -48.77
N ASN A 835 26.88 16.41 -48.25
CA ASN A 835 26.58 17.63 -48.99
C ASN A 835 27.82 18.03 -49.79
N ALA A 836 27.82 17.75 -51.10
CA ALA A 836 28.88 18.20 -52.00
C ALA A 836 28.91 19.73 -52.07
N ASP A 837 30.10 20.31 -52.19
CA ASP A 837 30.27 21.77 -52.31
C ASP A 837 29.99 22.29 -53.74
N GLY A 838 29.77 21.36 -54.69
CA GLY A 838 29.45 21.64 -56.09
C GLY A 838 30.65 22.11 -56.93
N SER A 839 31.88 22.00 -56.42
CA SER A 839 33.10 22.45 -57.09
C SER A 839 34.03 21.27 -57.41
N PRO A 840 34.73 21.26 -58.56
CA PRO A 840 35.68 20.22 -58.87
C PRO A 840 36.79 20.08 -57.80
N PRO A 841 37.22 18.86 -57.45
CA PRO A 841 38.26 18.65 -56.45
C PRO A 841 39.58 19.35 -56.77
N GLN A 842 40.36 19.63 -55.73
CA GLN A 842 41.73 20.10 -55.91
C GLN A 842 42.61 19.01 -56.54
N ALA A 843 43.48 19.43 -57.46
CA ALA A 843 44.40 18.55 -58.18
C ALA A 843 45.41 17.87 -57.24
N VAL A 844 45.90 16.71 -57.67
CA VAL A 844 46.91 15.93 -56.96
C VAL A 844 48.25 15.98 -57.67
N ASN A 845 49.33 15.71 -56.95
CA ASN A 845 50.66 15.55 -57.53
C ASN A 845 51.00 14.07 -57.60
N ALA A 846 51.39 13.61 -58.79
CA ALA A 846 51.80 12.23 -59.05
C ALA A 846 53.33 12.12 -58.99
N ALA A 847 53.81 10.97 -58.53
CA ALA A 847 55.22 10.60 -58.48
C ALA A 847 55.39 9.14 -58.90
N GLN A 848 56.60 8.77 -59.29
CA GLN A 848 56.91 7.41 -59.71
C GLN A 848 58.04 6.83 -58.87
N SER A 849 57.91 5.56 -58.50
CA SER A 849 59.01 4.72 -58.03
C SER A 849 58.91 3.34 -58.68
N ASN A 850 59.92 2.94 -59.45
CA ASN A 850 59.91 1.72 -60.28
C ASN A 850 58.66 1.67 -61.20
N ASN A 851 57.95 0.54 -61.22
CA ASN A 851 56.69 0.37 -61.96
C ASN A 851 55.45 0.76 -61.13
N THR A 852 55.59 1.62 -60.11
CA THR A 852 54.49 2.08 -59.27
C THR A 852 54.32 3.59 -59.37
N LEU A 853 53.14 4.02 -59.79
CA LEU A 853 52.66 5.41 -59.70
C LEU A 853 52.10 5.64 -58.29
N THR A 854 52.45 6.73 -57.64
CA THR A 854 51.85 7.20 -56.38
C THR A 854 51.38 8.65 -56.53
N TRP A 855 50.46 9.12 -55.68
CA TRP A 855 50.02 10.51 -55.70
C TRP A 855 49.62 11.03 -54.32
N THR A 856 49.62 12.36 -54.19
CA THR A 856 49.15 13.03 -52.97
C THR A 856 47.63 12.88 -52.81
N LYS A 857 47.12 12.89 -51.59
CA LYS A 857 45.69 13.02 -51.33
C LYS A 857 45.21 14.41 -51.79
N SER A 858 44.03 14.49 -52.40
CA SER A 858 43.38 15.79 -52.63
C SER A 858 43.00 16.45 -51.30
N ALA A 859 43.07 17.77 -51.22
CA ALA A 859 42.64 18.52 -50.02
C ALA A 859 41.13 18.77 -49.98
N SER A 860 40.39 18.47 -51.05
CA SER A 860 38.93 18.48 -51.07
C SER A 860 38.35 17.40 -50.15
N ASN A 861 37.25 17.71 -49.48
CA ASN A 861 36.65 16.89 -48.43
C ASN A 861 35.59 15.90 -48.94
N ASP A 862 35.29 15.91 -50.23
CA ASP A 862 34.20 15.18 -50.90
C ASP A 862 34.69 14.16 -51.95
N VAL A 863 35.99 13.88 -51.95
CA VAL A 863 36.65 12.96 -52.89
C VAL A 863 36.31 11.51 -52.56
N ILE A 864 35.71 10.81 -53.53
CA ILE A 864 35.34 9.39 -53.46
C ILE A 864 36.40 8.45 -54.04
N GLY A 865 37.40 9.01 -54.73
CA GLY A 865 38.53 8.26 -55.24
C GLY A 865 39.27 8.96 -56.39
N TYR A 866 40.04 8.19 -57.15
CA TYR A 866 40.95 8.68 -58.17
C TYR A 866 40.87 7.83 -59.44
N ARG A 867 40.99 8.48 -60.60
CA ARG A 867 41.15 7.80 -61.89
C ARG A 867 42.59 7.97 -62.37
N VAL A 868 43.20 6.89 -62.82
CA VAL A 868 44.51 6.88 -63.45
C VAL A 868 44.32 6.75 -64.95
N TYR A 869 44.82 7.71 -65.72
CA TYR A 869 44.74 7.69 -67.19
C TYR A 869 46.12 7.52 -67.82
N ASP A 870 46.18 6.74 -68.88
CA ASP A 870 47.28 6.72 -69.85
C ASP A 870 46.96 7.74 -70.95
N ILE A 871 47.89 8.66 -71.21
CA ILE A 871 47.78 9.74 -72.19
C ILE A 871 48.86 9.67 -73.27
N THR A 872 49.54 8.53 -73.42
CA THR A 872 50.67 8.36 -74.36
C THR A 872 50.31 8.73 -75.80
N ASN A 873 49.07 8.46 -76.21
CA ASN A 873 48.57 8.74 -77.57
C ASN A 873 47.84 10.09 -77.68
N GLY A 874 48.02 11.00 -76.72
CA GLY A 874 47.36 12.32 -76.70
C GLY A 874 45.88 12.31 -76.27
N SER A 875 45.27 11.14 -76.11
CA SER A 875 43.91 10.96 -75.59
C SER A 875 43.93 10.21 -74.26
N ARG A 876 43.02 10.53 -73.34
CA ARG A 876 42.89 9.85 -72.04
C ARG A 876 42.31 8.45 -72.21
N SER A 877 43.08 7.42 -71.86
CA SER A 877 42.62 6.04 -71.73
C SER A 877 42.62 5.64 -70.26
N LEU A 878 41.46 5.28 -69.69
CA LEU A 878 41.36 4.88 -68.28
C LEU A 878 42.14 3.57 -68.04
N VAL A 879 43.06 3.60 -67.08
CA VAL A 879 43.90 2.45 -66.70
C VAL A 879 43.27 1.74 -65.51
N THR A 880 42.96 2.50 -64.45
CA THR A 880 42.34 1.96 -63.24
C THR A 880 41.64 3.07 -62.46
N THR A 881 40.76 2.64 -61.56
CA THR A 881 40.07 3.48 -60.58
C THR A 881 40.46 3.02 -59.19
N ILE A 882 40.88 3.97 -58.35
CA ILE A 882 41.23 3.73 -56.95
C ILE A 882 40.18 4.41 -56.07
N ARG A 883 39.44 3.61 -55.29
CA ARG A 883 38.42 4.12 -54.35
C ARG A 883 39.07 4.76 -53.13
N ASP A 884 38.39 5.74 -52.53
CA ASP A 884 38.82 6.31 -51.26
C ASP A 884 39.02 5.21 -50.18
N GLY A 885 40.01 5.41 -49.31
CA GLY A 885 40.46 4.41 -48.35
C GLY A 885 41.44 3.35 -48.90
N SER A 886 41.63 3.26 -50.22
CA SER A 886 42.66 2.42 -50.84
C SER A 886 44.04 3.10 -50.82
N ALA A 887 45.11 2.32 -50.92
CA ALA A 887 46.46 2.89 -51.07
C ALA A 887 46.54 3.75 -52.35
N LEU A 888 47.04 4.98 -52.23
CA LEU A 888 47.19 5.94 -53.35
C LEU A 888 48.36 5.56 -54.26
N LYS A 889 48.25 4.38 -54.87
CA LYS A 889 49.23 3.80 -55.77
C LYS A 889 48.56 2.96 -56.85
N SER A 890 49.20 2.88 -58.02
CA SER A 890 48.82 1.96 -59.10
C SER A 890 50.07 1.40 -59.77
N THR A 891 50.03 0.14 -60.16
CA THR A 891 51.04 -0.41 -61.07
C THR A 891 50.88 0.21 -62.45
N ILE A 892 52.00 0.57 -63.07
CA ILE A 892 52.06 1.21 -64.39
C ILE A 892 53.04 0.47 -65.29
N THR A 893 52.78 0.50 -66.60
CA THR A 893 53.63 -0.10 -67.64
C THR A 893 54.67 0.91 -68.15
N SER A 894 55.90 0.44 -68.38
CA SER A 894 57.00 1.22 -68.97
C SER A 894 56.69 1.68 -70.40
N GLY A 895 57.21 2.83 -70.82
CA GLY A 895 57.00 3.40 -72.16
C GLY A 895 55.69 4.16 -72.35
N ARG A 896 55.03 4.59 -71.27
CA ARG A 896 53.73 5.28 -71.29
C ARG A 896 53.72 6.52 -70.40
N THR A 897 52.83 7.46 -70.69
CA THR A 897 52.63 8.67 -69.91
C THR A 897 51.31 8.60 -69.14
N TYR A 898 51.35 8.80 -67.82
CA TYR A 898 50.19 8.70 -66.94
C TYR A 898 49.86 10.03 -66.25
N ILE A 899 48.57 10.25 -65.99
CA ILE A 899 48.04 11.31 -65.12
C ILE A 899 47.04 10.74 -64.12
N VAL A 900 46.85 11.44 -63.01
CA VAL A 900 45.84 11.12 -61.99
C VAL A 900 44.90 12.30 -61.83
N VAL A 901 43.61 12.02 -61.68
CA VAL A 901 42.60 13.00 -61.27
C VAL A 901 41.88 12.51 -60.02
N ALA A 902 41.54 13.43 -59.12
CA ALA A 902 40.61 13.17 -58.03
C ALA A 902 39.17 13.29 -58.54
N VAL A 903 38.26 12.47 -58.01
CA VAL A 903 36.83 12.44 -58.37
C VAL A 903 36.00 12.67 -57.12
N ASP A 904 35.07 13.63 -57.16
CA ASP A 904 34.11 13.87 -56.06
C ASP A 904 32.87 12.97 -56.12
N ILE A 905 32.05 13.04 -55.07
CA ILE A 905 30.78 12.31 -54.96
C ILE A 905 29.79 12.61 -56.09
N THR A 906 29.84 13.79 -56.70
CA THR A 906 28.95 14.18 -57.81
C THR A 906 29.44 13.71 -59.17
N GLY A 907 30.72 13.32 -59.28
CA GLY A 907 31.39 12.86 -60.48
C GLY A 907 32.31 13.89 -61.15
N LEU A 908 32.54 15.08 -60.56
CA LEU A 908 33.48 16.06 -61.12
C LEU A 908 34.93 15.62 -60.91
N GLU A 909 35.77 15.88 -61.91
CA GLU A 909 37.20 15.58 -61.87
C GLU A 909 38.02 16.83 -61.53
N SER A 910 39.08 16.66 -60.75
CA SER A 910 40.09 17.71 -60.58
C SER A 910 40.81 18.02 -61.89
N ALA A 911 41.55 19.13 -61.92
CA ALA A 911 42.60 19.30 -62.93
C ALA A 911 43.59 18.11 -62.87
N GLN A 912 44.18 17.76 -64.02
CA GLN A 912 45.12 16.65 -64.11
C GLN A 912 46.37 16.90 -63.27
N SER A 913 46.91 15.84 -62.67
CA SER A 913 48.22 15.88 -62.04
C SER A 913 49.32 16.24 -63.05
N ASN A 914 50.52 16.51 -62.56
CA ASN A 914 51.72 16.43 -63.40
C ASN A 914 51.80 15.06 -64.09
N ALA A 915 52.17 15.06 -65.37
CA ALA A 915 52.27 13.85 -66.18
C ALA A 915 53.55 13.08 -65.86
N ILE A 916 53.44 11.76 -65.70
CA ILE A 916 54.54 10.85 -65.40
C ILE A 916 54.81 9.97 -66.62
N SER A 917 55.94 10.19 -67.29
CA SER A 917 56.37 9.38 -68.45
C SER A 917 57.36 8.30 -68.00
N THR A 918 57.01 7.04 -68.21
CA THR A 918 57.85 5.90 -67.83
C THR A 918 58.84 5.57 -68.95
N VAL A 919 60.13 5.45 -68.63
CA VAL A 919 61.19 5.16 -69.61
C VAL A 919 61.35 3.64 -69.80
N VAL A 920 61.56 3.18 -71.03
CA VAL A 920 61.87 1.77 -71.35
C VAL A 920 63.40 1.57 -71.29
N GLU A 921 63.89 0.71 -70.40
CA GLU A 921 65.28 0.24 -70.44
C GLU A 921 65.42 -0.96 -71.41
N PRO A 922 66.44 -1.03 -72.28
CA PRO A 922 66.58 -2.07 -73.30
C PRO A 922 67.07 -3.42 -72.72
N PRO A 923 66.68 -4.57 -73.33
CA PRO A 923 67.01 -5.91 -72.83
C PRO A 923 68.40 -6.39 -73.27
N LYS A 924 69.08 -7.18 -72.41
CA LYS A 924 70.27 -7.97 -72.75
C LYS A 924 69.86 -9.38 -73.21
N GLU A 925 70.42 -9.83 -74.34
CA GLU A 925 70.26 -11.18 -74.92
C GLU A 925 71.22 -12.24 -74.32
N PRO A 926 70.98 -13.55 -74.58
CA PRO A 926 71.32 -14.69 -73.71
C PRO A 926 72.41 -15.63 -74.30
N GLU A 927 72.89 -16.60 -73.50
CA GLU A 927 73.48 -17.85 -74.02
C GLU A 927 73.05 -19.08 -73.20
N GLU A 928 72.98 -20.21 -73.91
CA GLU A 928 72.25 -21.44 -73.65
C GLU A 928 72.99 -22.51 -72.80
N SER A 929 72.17 -23.48 -72.38
CA SER A 929 72.35 -24.85 -71.84
C SER A 929 73.44 -25.71 -72.53
N PRO A 930 73.87 -26.94 -72.07
CA PRO A 930 73.02 -27.97 -71.44
C PRO A 930 73.63 -28.98 -70.41
N GLU A 931 72.69 -29.70 -69.78
CA GLU A 931 72.69 -31.08 -69.21
C GLU A 931 74.00 -31.85 -68.90
N ASN A 932 74.14 -32.44 -67.70
CA ASN A 932 73.58 -33.76 -67.29
C ASN A 932 74.32 -34.41 -66.09
N ASN A 933 73.54 -35.15 -65.26
CA ASN A 933 73.87 -36.32 -64.41
C ASN A 933 74.81 -36.27 -63.16
N LYS A 934 74.15 -36.46 -61.98
CA LYS A 934 74.27 -37.53 -60.93
C LYS A 934 75.65 -38.18 -60.58
N PRO A 935 75.82 -38.85 -59.40
CA PRO A 935 75.04 -38.91 -58.15
C PRO A 935 75.89 -38.83 -56.84
N ASN A 936 75.19 -38.81 -55.68
CA ASN A 936 75.52 -39.14 -54.26
C ASN A 936 76.77 -40.03 -53.96
N PRO A 937 77.21 -40.23 -52.68
CA PRO A 937 76.88 -39.55 -51.40
C PRO A 937 78.12 -39.32 -50.46
N ASP A 938 77.80 -38.84 -49.26
CA ASP A 938 78.39 -39.19 -47.95
C ASP A 938 79.72 -38.60 -47.42
N ASP A 939 79.56 -38.22 -46.14
CA ASP A 939 80.46 -38.26 -45.01
C ASP A 939 81.65 -37.29 -44.89
N GLY A 940 81.59 -36.55 -43.78
CA GLY A 940 82.58 -36.79 -42.74
C GLY A 940 83.70 -35.76 -42.61
N ALA A 941 83.45 -34.81 -41.71
CA ALA A 941 84.38 -34.05 -40.87
C ALA A 941 85.90 -34.31 -41.00
N GLY A 942 86.65 -33.21 -41.10
CA GLY A 942 88.07 -33.13 -40.77
C GLY A 942 88.39 -31.73 -40.21
N SER A 943 88.69 -31.68 -38.90
CA SER A 943 89.08 -30.48 -38.16
C SER A 943 90.60 -30.29 -38.20
N GLY A 944 91.07 -29.03 -38.10
CA GLY A 944 92.17 -28.72 -37.18
C GLY A 944 93.29 -27.79 -37.67
N GLY A 945 93.43 -26.65 -36.95
CA GLY A 945 94.71 -26.04 -36.49
C GLY A 945 95.49 -25.19 -37.50
N THR A 946 95.51 -23.85 -37.42
CA THR A 946 96.26 -22.92 -36.52
C THR A 946 97.75 -22.73 -36.86
N ASP A 947 98.13 -21.46 -37.10
CA ASP A 947 99.27 -20.70 -36.53
C ASP A 947 99.64 -19.55 -37.49
N GLU A 948 99.40 -18.29 -37.12
CA GLU A 948 100.27 -17.35 -36.36
C GLU A 948 101.29 -16.59 -37.22
N GLY A 949 101.44 -15.28 -36.95
CA GLY A 949 102.67 -14.55 -37.31
C GLY A 949 102.51 -13.08 -37.73
N SER A 950 102.49 -12.19 -36.74
CA SER A 950 102.49 -10.72 -36.80
C SER A 950 103.75 -10.07 -37.42
N THR A 951 103.69 -8.77 -37.76
CA THR A 951 104.74 -7.75 -37.42
C THR A 951 104.32 -6.31 -37.77
N ASP A 952 104.36 -5.46 -36.73
CA ASP A 952 104.76 -4.05 -36.57
C ASP A 952 104.55 -2.93 -37.63
N GLY A 953 104.23 -1.72 -37.10
CA GLY A 953 104.89 -0.50 -37.62
C GLY A 953 104.20 0.89 -37.62
N SER A 954 103.75 1.41 -36.47
CA SER A 954 103.98 2.80 -35.95
C SER A 954 103.48 4.12 -36.61
N THR A 955 103.15 5.09 -35.71
CA THR A 955 102.95 6.57 -35.79
C THR A 955 101.56 7.09 -36.20
N GLY A 956 100.91 8.08 -35.59
CA GLY A 956 101.22 8.97 -34.45
C GLY A 956 100.41 10.30 -34.53
N GLU A 957 99.79 10.70 -33.41
CA GLU A 957 99.44 12.07 -32.93
C GLU A 957 98.29 12.92 -33.56
N GLY A 958 97.50 13.61 -32.69
CA GLY A 958 96.89 14.89 -33.10
C GLY A 958 95.60 15.49 -32.47
N ASN A 959 95.38 15.44 -31.15
CA ASN A 959 94.88 16.53 -30.28
C ASN A 959 93.48 17.25 -30.39
N SER A 960 92.85 17.40 -29.20
CA SER A 960 92.22 18.60 -28.57
C SER A 960 90.69 18.82 -28.49
N ASN A 961 90.23 18.97 -27.22
CA ASN A 961 89.19 19.84 -26.60
C ASN A 961 87.71 19.76 -27.08
N GLY A 962 86.65 19.90 -26.27
CA GLY A 962 86.43 20.29 -24.87
C GLY A 962 85.02 20.92 -24.69
N ASN A 963 84.44 20.84 -23.47
CA ASN A 963 83.11 21.35 -23.01
C ASN A 963 81.84 20.68 -23.57
N GLY A 964 80.70 20.58 -22.86
CA GLY A 964 80.32 21.02 -21.52
C GLY A 964 78.80 21.31 -21.46
N ASN A 965 78.07 20.68 -20.53
CA ASN A 965 76.74 21.05 -19.96
C ASN A 965 75.44 21.03 -20.79
N GLY A 966 74.43 20.30 -20.25
CA GLY A 966 73.37 20.98 -19.46
C GLY A 966 71.90 20.55 -19.62
N ASN A 967 71.43 19.74 -18.67
CA ASN A 967 70.05 19.50 -18.16
C ASN A 967 69.01 18.79 -19.06
N GLY A 968 68.36 17.68 -18.65
CA GLY A 968 67.95 17.22 -17.30
C GLY A 968 66.47 17.56 -17.10
N THR A 969 65.52 16.71 -16.74
CA THR A 969 65.42 15.46 -15.94
C THR A 969 64.03 14.87 -16.24
N GLY A 970 63.66 13.60 -16.01
CA GLY A 970 64.32 12.46 -15.39
C GLY A 970 63.27 11.37 -15.08
N ASN A 971 63.71 10.13 -15.27
CA ASN A 971 63.35 8.87 -14.60
C ASN A 971 62.07 8.07 -14.93
N ASN A 972 62.27 7.09 -15.83
CA ASN A 972 62.53 5.66 -15.58
C ASN A 972 61.59 4.77 -14.71
N ASN A 973 61.06 3.78 -15.43
CA ASN A 973 61.22 2.32 -15.29
C ASN A 973 60.30 1.46 -14.43
N GLY A 974 59.93 0.34 -15.05
CA GLY A 974 59.44 -0.92 -14.47
C GLY A 974 58.23 -1.41 -15.26
N GLY A 975 58.31 -2.30 -16.26
CA GLY A 975 59.16 -3.51 -16.36
C GLY A 975 58.28 -4.72 -16.06
N GLY A 976 57.79 -5.38 -17.11
CA GLY A 976 56.84 -6.50 -17.03
C GLY A 976 57.47 -7.89 -17.06
N ASN A 977 56.62 -8.84 -17.48
CA ASN A 977 56.77 -10.30 -17.63
C ASN A 977 56.53 -11.11 -16.34
N GLY A 978 55.80 -12.23 -16.33
CA GLY A 978 55.21 -13.02 -17.41
C GLY A 978 55.27 -14.51 -17.06
N THR A 979 54.10 -15.18 -17.11
CA THR A 979 53.85 -16.61 -17.39
C THR A 979 54.29 -17.72 -16.43
N GLY A 980 53.37 -18.67 -16.16
CA GLY A 980 53.71 -20.08 -15.88
C GLY A 980 52.70 -20.94 -15.08
N GLN A 981 51.90 -21.75 -15.80
CA GLN A 981 51.39 -23.11 -15.50
C GLN A 981 50.45 -23.42 -14.30
N ALA A 982 49.57 -24.43 -14.54
CA ALA A 982 48.41 -24.89 -13.74
C ALA A 982 48.68 -26.22 -12.96
N PRO A 983 47.65 -26.93 -12.42
CA PRO A 983 47.08 -26.93 -11.05
C PRO A 983 47.50 -28.19 -10.22
N PRO A 984 47.08 -28.42 -8.94
CA PRO A 984 45.77 -29.05 -8.61
C PRO A 984 45.17 -28.81 -7.19
N THR A 985 43.91 -29.27 -7.01
CA THR A 985 43.23 -29.83 -5.80
C THR A 985 42.79 -28.96 -4.60
N ASP A 986 41.48 -29.05 -4.33
CA ASP A 986 40.75 -29.16 -3.05
C ASP A 986 41.13 -28.30 -1.83
N ASN A 987 40.19 -27.45 -1.40
CA ASN A 987 39.45 -27.61 -0.14
C ASN A 987 38.47 -26.44 0.11
N THR A 988 37.18 -26.78 0.24
CA THR A 988 36.18 -26.10 1.09
C THR A 988 36.64 -26.02 2.55
N PRO A 989 36.14 -25.10 3.41
CA PRO A 989 34.75 -24.62 3.55
C PRO A 989 34.46 -23.21 3.03
#